data_AF-A0A804MSQ1-F1
#
_entry.id   AF-A0A804MSQ1-F1
#
_cell.length_a   1.000
_cell.length_b   1.000
_cell.length_c   1.000
_cell.angle_alpha   90.00
_cell.angle_beta   90.00
_cell.angle_gamma   90.00
#
_symmetry.space_group_name_H-M   'P 1'
#
loop_
_entity.id
_entity.type
_entity.pdbx_description
1 polymer ?
#
loop_
_entity_poly.entity_id
_entity_poly.type
_entity_poly.pdbx_seq_one_letter_code
_entity_poly.pdbx_strand_id
1 'polypeptide(L)'
;MLMMFTAERDSQRMSRLEEEGKNQADIRKRKFFAEILNASREHQVQLGTTFKQRKQRNDGVMAWHVRARQRITRQEKSRINLLKTGDQEAYMRMVEESKNERLKMLLDKTNELLEGIGKAVQRQKDAEHVSKPEGGSEVPKGSESEDCSQISGIKSESAEESPSDDDGDLPGPADESKFNAGRRLDFTVHSIEEKVTEQPSALEGGELRPYQLEGLQWMLSLFNNNLNGILADEMGLGKTIQTIALIAYLLEKKEVAGPHLIIAPKAVLPNWSNEFKTWAPSIGTILYDGRPEERRLLRDKNFDGEQFNVLLTHYDLILKDKKFLKKVHWHYLIVDEGHRLKNHECALARTLVSGYMIRRRLLLTGTPIQNSLQELWSLLNFILPNIFNSSQNFEEWFNAPFACDVSLNDEEQLLIIHRLHQVLRPFLLRRKKDEVEKYLPVKTQVILKCDMSAWQKAYYEQVTSREKVALGYGIRKKALQNLSMQLRKCCNHPYLFVEHYNMYQREEIVRASGKFELLDRLLPKLQRAGHRVLLFSQMTKLLDVLEIYLQMYNFKYMRLDGSTKTEERGRLLADFNKKNSEYFMFLLSTRAGGLGLNLQTADTVIIFDSDWNPQMDQQAEDRAHRIGQKNEVRVFVLVSVGSIEEEILDRAKQKMGIDAKVIQAGLFNTTSTGQASIAAGDTQERNKLTGNGYPQ
;
A
#
# COMPACT_ATOMS: atom_id res chain seq x y z
N MET A 1 43.78 -5.53 -126.33
CA MET A 1 42.64 -6.34 -125.82
C MET A 1 43.02 -7.16 -124.58
N LEU A 2 44.16 -7.88 -124.55
CA LEU A 2 44.64 -8.60 -123.34
C LEU A 2 45.01 -7.70 -122.14
N MET A 3 45.59 -6.51 -122.36
CA MET A 3 45.94 -5.58 -121.26
C MET A 3 44.73 -4.94 -120.54
N MET A 4 43.59 -4.78 -121.24
CA MET A 4 42.37 -4.22 -120.64
C MET A 4 41.68 -5.22 -119.73
N PHE A 5 41.64 -6.50 -120.12
CA PHE A 5 41.03 -7.57 -119.32
C PHE A 5 41.82 -7.87 -118.03
N THR A 6 43.14 -7.71 -118.02
CA THR A 6 43.97 -7.87 -116.82
C THR A 6 43.82 -6.67 -115.87
N ALA A 7 43.80 -5.45 -116.41
CA ALA A 7 43.64 -4.22 -115.61
C ALA A 7 42.27 -4.14 -114.91
N GLU A 8 41.20 -4.60 -115.56
CA GLU A 8 39.85 -4.60 -114.99
C GLU A 8 39.70 -5.67 -113.88
N ARG A 9 40.36 -6.83 -114.04
CA ARG A 9 40.41 -7.88 -113.00
C ARG A 9 41.24 -7.47 -111.79
N ASP A 10 42.37 -6.79 -112.01
CA ASP A 10 43.23 -6.31 -110.94
C ASP A 10 42.59 -5.14 -110.19
N SER A 11 41.89 -4.23 -110.89
CA SER A 11 41.10 -3.17 -110.27
C SER A 11 39.96 -3.71 -109.41
N GLN A 12 39.21 -4.71 -109.89
CA GLN A 12 38.18 -5.38 -109.09
C GLN A 12 38.76 -6.15 -107.89
N ARG A 13 39.94 -6.75 -108.03
CA ARG A 13 40.63 -7.46 -106.94
C ARG A 13 41.15 -6.50 -105.88
N MET A 14 41.71 -5.36 -106.28
CA MET A 14 42.15 -4.29 -105.39
C MET A 14 40.97 -3.64 -104.65
N SER A 15 39.86 -3.37 -105.35
CA SER A 15 38.63 -2.85 -104.74
C SER A 15 38.03 -3.81 -103.71
N ARG A 16 38.00 -5.12 -103.98
CA ARG A 16 37.57 -6.13 -103.00
C ARG A 16 38.51 -6.20 -101.79
N LEU A 17 39.82 -6.12 -101.99
CA LEU A 17 40.79 -6.11 -100.89
C LEU A 17 40.67 -4.84 -100.03
N GLU A 18 40.39 -3.68 -100.63
CA GLU A 18 40.11 -2.45 -99.89
C GLU A 18 38.79 -2.52 -99.12
N GLU A 19 37.72 -3.09 -99.70
CA GLU A 19 36.45 -3.33 -99.02
C GLU A 19 36.59 -4.34 -97.88
N GLU A 20 37.34 -5.43 -98.08
CA GLU A 20 37.67 -6.41 -97.04
C GLU A 20 38.52 -5.76 -95.93
N GLY A 21 39.48 -4.91 -96.27
CA GLY A 21 40.29 -4.14 -95.32
C GLY A 21 39.46 -3.16 -94.49
N LYS A 22 38.53 -2.42 -95.12
CA LYS A 22 37.57 -1.53 -94.45
C LYS A 22 36.62 -2.30 -93.54
N ASN A 23 36.06 -3.42 -94.03
CA ASN A 23 35.20 -4.30 -93.23
C ASN A 23 35.94 -4.89 -92.03
N GLN A 24 37.20 -5.31 -92.19
CA GLN A 24 38.02 -5.78 -91.07
C GLN A 24 38.33 -4.67 -90.07
N ALA A 25 38.60 -3.44 -90.53
CA ALA A 25 38.82 -2.30 -89.65
C ALA A 25 37.55 -1.95 -88.86
N ASP A 26 36.38 -1.99 -89.49
CA ASP A 26 35.09 -1.76 -88.83
C ASP A 26 34.72 -2.88 -87.86
N ILE A 27 35.02 -4.15 -88.20
CA ILE A 27 34.87 -5.27 -87.28
C ILE A 27 35.78 -5.10 -86.06
N ARG A 28 37.04 -4.64 -86.23
CA ARG A 28 37.95 -4.36 -85.11
C ARG A 28 37.44 -3.22 -84.24
N LYS A 29 36.96 -2.12 -84.83
CA LYS A 29 36.34 -1.01 -84.08
C LYS A 29 35.11 -1.47 -83.30
N ARG A 30 34.21 -2.24 -83.93
CA ARG A 30 33.02 -2.80 -83.27
C ARG A 30 33.39 -3.74 -82.13
N LYS A 31 34.41 -4.60 -82.29
CA LYS A 31 34.92 -5.47 -81.22
C LYS A 31 35.50 -4.65 -80.06
N PHE A 32 36.31 -3.63 -80.35
CA PHE A 32 36.88 -2.75 -79.33
C PHE A 32 35.80 -2.01 -78.51
N PHE A 33 34.81 -1.41 -79.17
CA PHE A 33 33.69 -0.77 -78.47
C PHE A 33 32.81 -1.78 -77.72
N ALA A 34 32.62 -2.99 -78.26
CA ALA A 34 31.90 -4.05 -77.56
C ALA A 34 32.65 -4.51 -76.29
N GLU A 35 33.97 -4.62 -76.32
CA GLU A 35 34.79 -4.93 -75.14
C GLU A 35 34.69 -3.85 -74.07
N ILE A 36 34.75 -2.57 -74.44
CA ILE A 36 34.57 -1.45 -73.49
C ILE A 36 33.18 -1.47 -72.87
N LEU A 37 32.13 -1.68 -73.67
CA LEU A 37 30.75 -1.76 -73.16
C LEU A 37 30.56 -2.96 -72.25
N ASN A 38 31.17 -4.11 -72.57
CA ASN A 38 31.14 -5.29 -71.72
C ASN A 38 31.89 -5.04 -70.40
N ALA A 39 33.08 -4.44 -70.42
CA ALA A 39 33.82 -4.07 -69.21
C ALA A 39 33.05 -3.08 -68.33
N SER A 40 32.39 -2.09 -68.93
CA SER A 40 31.52 -1.15 -68.19
C SER A 40 30.32 -1.86 -67.55
N ARG A 41 29.70 -2.80 -68.27
CA ARG A 41 28.59 -3.62 -67.77
C ARG A 41 29.05 -4.52 -66.62
N GLU A 42 30.20 -5.17 -66.74
CA GLU A 42 30.80 -5.99 -65.68
C GLU A 42 31.10 -5.16 -64.44
N HIS A 43 31.69 -3.97 -64.59
CA HIS A 43 31.96 -3.07 -63.48
C HIS A 43 30.66 -2.59 -62.79
N GLN A 44 29.60 -2.32 -63.55
CA GLN A 44 28.28 -1.97 -62.99
C GLN A 44 27.67 -3.14 -62.20
N VAL A 45 27.82 -4.37 -62.69
CA VAL A 45 27.39 -5.58 -61.96
C VAL A 45 28.21 -5.75 -60.68
N GLN A 46 29.53 -5.53 -60.70
CA GLN A 46 30.40 -5.58 -59.52
C GLN A 46 30.05 -4.51 -58.48
N LEU A 47 29.73 -3.28 -58.91
CA LEU A 47 29.22 -2.24 -58.00
C LEU A 47 27.86 -2.64 -57.40
N GLY A 48 26.99 -3.26 -58.19
CA GLY A 48 25.72 -3.82 -57.71
C GLY A 48 25.90 -4.93 -56.69
N THR A 49 26.85 -5.86 -56.89
CA THR A 49 27.13 -6.94 -55.93
C THR A 49 27.76 -6.43 -54.65
N THR A 50 28.72 -5.51 -54.72
CA THR A 50 29.33 -4.88 -53.55
C THR A 50 28.32 -4.06 -52.73
N PHE A 51 27.41 -3.33 -53.41
CA PHE A 51 26.30 -2.64 -52.73
C PHE A 51 25.35 -3.62 -52.03
N LYS A 52 24.98 -4.73 -52.69
CA LYS A 52 24.15 -5.78 -52.08
C LYS A 52 24.81 -6.40 -50.86
N GLN A 53 26.11 -6.70 -50.92
CA GLN A 53 26.89 -7.24 -49.79
C GLN A 53 26.95 -6.23 -48.63
N ARG A 54 27.18 -4.94 -48.92
CA ARG A 54 27.18 -3.87 -47.91
C ARG A 54 25.81 -3.73 -47.24
N LYS A 55 24.72 -3.78 -48.03
CA LYS A 55 23.35 -3.75 -47.52
C LYS A 55 23.06 -4.96 -46.62
N GLN A 56 23.40 -6.17 -47.07
CA GLN A 56 23.22 -7.38 -46.28
C GLN A 56 23.97 -7.34 -44.94
N ARG A 57 25.19 -6.78 -44.93
CA ARG A 57 25.94 -6.57 -43.68
C ARG A 57 25.24 -5.58 -42.75
N ASN A 58 24.76 -4.46 -43.28
CA ASN A 58 24.03 -3.46 -42.49
C ASN A 58 22.71 -4.03 -41.92
N ASP A 59 21.95 -4.76 -42.73
CA ASP A 59 20.71 -5.43 -42.29
C ASP A 59 21.01 -6.47 -41.21
N GLY A 60 22.13 -7.20 -41.33
CA GLY A 60 22.62 -8.13 -40.29
C GLY A 60 22.96 -7.44 -38.97
N VAL A 61 23.61 -6.27 -39.02
CA VAL A 61 23.93 -5.45 -37.84
C VAL A 61 22.64 -4.92 -37.19
N MET A 62 21.68 -4.44 -37.97
CA MET A 62 20.38 -3.99 -37.45
C MET A 62 19.61 -5.14 -36.78
N ALA A 63 19.59 -6.32 -37.40
CA ALA A 63 18.98 -7.52 -36.81
C ALA A 63 19.70 -7.94 -35.52
N TRP A 64 21.02 -7.81 -35.45
CA TRP A 64 21.79 -8.05 -34.23
C TRP A 64 21.38 -7.09 -33.11
N HIS A 65 21.27 -5.78 -33.38
CA HIS A 65 20.80 -4.80 -32.38
C HIS A 65 19.38 -5.06 -31.91
N VAL A 66 18.47 -5.48 -32.81
CA VAL A 66 17.10 -5.87 -32.42
C VAL A 66 17.11 -7.10 -31.51
N ARG A 67 17.88 -8.14 -31.84
CA ARG A 67 18.02 -9.33 -31.00
C ARG A 67 18.68 -9.02 -29.66
N ALA A 68 19.68 -8.15 -29.64
CA ALA A 68 20.35 -7.70 -28.41
C ALA A 68 19.35 -6.97 -27.49
N ARG A 69 18.57 -6.03 -28.02
CA ARG A 69 17.49 -5.37 -27.27
C ARG A 69 16.47 -6.37 -26.72
N GLN A 70 16.04 -7.34 -27.54
CA GLN A 70 15.12 -8.38 -27.09
C GLN A 70 15.70 -9.26 -25.98
N ARG A 71 17.01 -9.58 -26.00
CA ARG A 71 17.68 -10.33 -24.93
C ARG A 71 17.69 -9.54 -23.62
N ILE A 72 18.02 -8.25 -23.67
CA ILE A 72 17.99 -7.34 -22.51
C ILE A 72 16.57 -7.28 -21.93
N THR A 73 15.56 -7.02 -22.76
CA THR A 73 14.15 -6.97 -22.31
C THR A 73 13.67 -8.32 -21.74
N ARG A 74 14.17 -9.46 -22.25
CA ARG A 74 13.85 -10.78 -21.69
C ARG A 74 14.49 -10.98 -20.32
N GLN A 75 15.77 -10.62 -20.15
CA GLN A 75 16.47 -10.69 -18.86
C GLN A 75 15.81 -9.78 -17.81
N GLU A 76 15.47 -8.55 -18.20
CA GLU A 76 14.72 -7.61 -17.34
C GLU A 76 13.35 -8.17 -16.93
N LYS A 77 12.59 -8.75 -17.88
CA LYS A 77 11.32 -9.42 -17.56
C LYS A 77 11.48 -10.60 -16.63
N SER A 78 12.51 -11.42 -16.81
CA SER A 78 12.81 -12.55 -15.92
C SER A 78 13.14 -12.07 -14.50
N ARG A 79 13.93 -11.01 -14.36
CA ARG A 79 14.28 -10.41 -13.06
C ARG A 79 13.06 -9.82 -12.35
N ILE A 80 12.23 -9.07 -13.09
CA ILE A 80 10.95 -8.56 -12.57
C ILE A 80 10.04 -9.73 -12.16
N ASN A 81 10.04 -10.83 -12.91
CA ASN A 81 9.25 -12.02 -12.56
C ASN A 81 9.76 -12.66 -11.27
N LEU A 82 11.07 -12.77 -11.06
CA LEU A 82 11.66 -13.27 -9.81
C LEU A 82 11.27 -12.41 -8.59
N LEU A 83 11.28 -11.08 -8.76
CA LEU A 83 10.79 -10.16 -7.72
C LEU A 83 9.30 -10.36 -7.43
N LYS A 84 8.50 -10.61 -8.46
CA LYS A 84 7.05 -10.87 -8.30
C LYS A 84 6.77 -12.22 -7.65
N THR A 85 7.58 -13.23 -7.91
CA THR A 85 7.45 -14.55 -7.28
C THR A 85 8.03 -14.59 -5.86
N GLY A 86 8.73 -13.53 -5.43
CA GLY A 86 9.33 -13.42 -4.10
C GLY A 86 10.61 -14.24 -3.92
N ASP A 87 11.22 -14.72 -5.01
CA ASP A 87 12.49 -15.45 -4.97
C ASP A 87 13.66 -14.47 -5.01
N GLN A 88 14.03 -14.01 -3.82
CA GLN A 88 15.05 -12.98 -3.66
C GLN A 88 16.46 -13.50 -3.91
N GLU A 89 16.72 -14.77 -3.64
CA GLU A 89 18.04 -15.39 -3.82
C GLU A 89 18.37 -15.51 -5.30
N ALA A 90 17.40 -15.97 -6.10
CA ALA A 90 17.55 -16.00 -7.55
C ALA A 90 17.68 -14.59 -8.13
N TYR A 91 16.95 -13.61 -7.58
CA TYR A 91 17.03 -12.22 -8.02
C TYR A 91 18.40 -11.59 -7.70
N MET A 92 18.90 -11.75 -6.48
CA MET A 92 20.20 -11.19 -6.07
C MET A 92 21.34 -11.77 -6.92
N ARG A 93 21.31 -13.08 -7.19
CA ARG A 93 22.26 -13.72 -8.11
C ARG A 93 22.19 -13.13 -9.53
N MET A 94 20.99 -12.97 -10.08
CA MET A 94 20.82 -12.32 -11.39
C MET A 94 21.30 -10.85 -11.39
N VAL A 95 21.18 -10.14 -10.28
CA VAL A 95 21.64 -8.74 -10.17
C VAL A 95 23.16 -8.68 -10.11
N GLU A 96 23.81 -9.55 -9.34
CA GLU A 96 25.26 -9.67 -9.29
C GLU A 96 25.86 -10.02 -10.66
N GLU A 97 25.22 -10.94 -11.40
CA GLU A 97 25.59 -11.28 -12.77
C GLU A 97 25.45 -10.10 -13.74
N SER A 98 24.43 -9.25 -13.53
CA SER A 98 24.11 -8.14 -14.44
C SER A 98 25.02 -6.92 -14.36
N LYS A 99 25.95 -6.88 -13.38
CA LYS A 99 26.87 -5.73 -13.13
C LYS A 99 26.16 -4.37 -13.07
N ASN A 100 24.89 -4.31 -12.68
CA ASN A 100 24.17 -3.05 -12.49
C ASN A 100 24.62 -2.39 -11.18
N GLU A 101 25.62 -1.50 -11.27
CA GLU A 101 26.24 -0.81 -10.13
C GLU A 101 25.21 -0.09 -9.24
N ARG A 102 24.20 0.54 -9.85
CA ARG A 102 23.12 1.25 -9.12
C ARG A 102 22.31 0.31 -8.24
N LEU A 103 21.92 -0.86 -8.75
CA LEU A 103 21.13 -1.83 -7.99
C LEU A 103 21.96 -2.48 -6.88
N LYS A 104 23.23 -2.77 -7.15
CA LYS A 104 24.16 -3.30 -6.15
C LYS A 104 24.37 -2.31 -5.00
N MET A 105 24.62 -1.04 -5.31
CA MET A 105 24.75 0.03 -4.32
C MET A 105 23.49 0.20 -3.46
N LEU A 106 22.30 0.10 -4.06
CA LEU A 106 21.04 0.12 -3.32
C LEU A 106 20.91 -1.09 -2.39
N LEU A 107 21.26 -2.28 -2.88
CA LEU A 107 21.22 -3.51 -2.09
C LEU A 107 22.15 -3.43 -0.88
N ASP A 108 23.40 -3.02 -1.07
CA ASP A 108 24.39 -2.92 0.01
C ASP A 108 23.93 -1.93 1.10
N LYS A 109 23.50 -0.73 0.71
CA LYS A 109 22.95 0.27 1.65
C LYS A 109 21.75 -0.25 2.43
N THR A 110 20.86 -1.01 1.77
CA THR A 110 19.68 -1.58 2.46
C THR A 110 20.03 -2.72 3.41
N ASN A 111 21.08 -3.51 3.12
CA ASN A 111 21.54 -4.56 4.00
C ASN A 111 22.19 -3.99 5.27
N GLU A 112 22.99 -2.92 5.14
CA GLU A 112 23.56 -2.20 6.29
C GLU A 112 22.47 -1.68 7.23
N LEU A 113 21.37 -1.14 6.67
CA LEU A 113 20.22 -0.71 7.44
C LEU A 113 19.57 -1.88 8.20
N LEU A 114 19.32 -3.00 7.52
CA LEU A 114 18.71 -4.18 8.15
C LEU A 114 19.54 -4.71 9.32
N GLU A 115 20.86 -4.75 9.16
CA GLU A 115 21.77 -5.13 10.25
C GLU A 115 21.77 -4.11 11.39
N GLY A 116 21.72 -2.81 11.07
CA GLY A 116 21.59 -1.74 12.06
C GLY A 116 20.31 -1.86 12.89
N ILE A 117 19.17 -2.12 12.23
CA ILE A 117 17.88 -2.33 12.89
C ILE A 117 17.93 -3.60 13.74
N GLY A 118 18.48 -4.71 13.24
CA GLY A 118 18.62 -5.95 14.01
C GLY A 118 19.43 -5.75 15.29
N LYS A 119 20.56 -5.03 15.22
CA LYS A 119 21.37 -4.67 16.40
C LYS A 119 20.62 -3.76 17.37
N ALA A 120 19.84 -2.79 16.86
CA ALA A 120 19.06 -1.89 17.70
C ALA A 120 17.93 -2.61 18.43
N VAL A 121 17.26 -3.55 17.76
CA VAL A 121 16.24 -4.43 18.35
C VAL A 121 16.86 -5.28 19.46
N GLN A 122 18.03 -5.87 19.21
CA GLN A 122 18.73 -6.65 20.24
C GLN A 122 19.07 -5.80 21.48
N ARG A 123 19.61 -4.59 21.28
CA ARG A 123 19.88 -3.65 22.39
C ARG A 123 18.63 -3.31 23.19
N GLN A 124 17.48 -3.15 22.53
CA GLN A 124 16.21 -2.87 23.21
C GLN A 124 15.73 -4.09 24.04
N LYS A 125 15.93 -5.31 23.53
CA LYS A 125 15.66 -6.54 24.30
C LYS A 125 16.53 -6.60 25.56
N ASP A 126 17.82 -6.32 25.40
CA ASP A 126 18.81 -6.43 26.47
C ASP A 126 18.61 -5.35 27.55
N ALA A 127 18.28 -4.11 27.15
CA ALA A 127 18.12 -2.98 28.07
C ALA A 127 17.00 -3.18 29.12
N GLU A 128 15.93 -3.88 28.78
CA GLU A 128 14.84 -4.17 29.72
C GLU A 128 15.08 -5.46 30.53
N HIS A 129 15.86 -6.42 30.02
CA HIS A 129 16.21 -7.63 30.78
C HIS A 129 17.04 -7.33 32.03
N VAL A 130 17.85 -6.27 32.00
CA VAL A 130 18.67 -5.80 33.13
C VAL A 130 17.82 -5.13 34.24
N SER A 131 16.54 -4.83 33.98
CA SER A 131 15.66 -4.14 34.93
C SER A 131 14.85 -5.05 35.88
N LYS A 132 15.07 -6.37 35.86
CA LYS A 132 14.57 -7.27 36.91
C LYS A 132 15.56 -7.28 38.09
N PRO A 133 15.16 -6.87 39.31
CA PRO A 133 15.98 -7.05 40.50
C PRO A 133 15.78 -8.49 41.00
N GLU A 134 16.73 -9.38 40.73
CA GLU A 134 16.93 -10.52 41.62
C GLU A 134 17.86 -10.05 42.75
N GLY A 135 17.35 -10.17 43.98
CA GLY A 135 18.02 -9.68 45.17
C GLY A 135 19.29 -10.45 45.51
N GLY A 136 20.22 -9.75 46.15
CA GLY A 136 21.34 -10.35 46.87
C GLY A 136 22.70 -9.71 46.60
N SER A 137 23.00 -8.65 47.37
CA SER A 137 24.33 -8.29 47.93
C SER A 137 25.61 -8.52 47.09
N GLU A 138 26.28 -7.45 46.66
CA GLU A 138 27.46 -6.87 47.33
C GLU A 138 28.07 -5.72 46.50
N VAL A 139 28.46 -4.67 47.22
CA VAL A 139 29.17 -3.48 46.74
C VAL A 139 30.67 -3.79 46.71
N PRO A 140 31.45 -3.30 45.73
CA PRO A 140 32.49 -2.35 46.12
C PRO A 140 32.60 -1.11 45.22
N LYS A 141 33.05 -0.04 45.88
CA LYS A 141 33.23 1.35 45.45
C LYS A 141 34.48 1.58 44.57
N GLY A 142 34.45 2.72 43.86
CA GLY A 142 35.60 3.50 43.38
C GLY A 142 35.69 3.54 41.86
N SER A 143 35.77 4.66 41.15
CA SER A 143 35.98 6.07 41.50
C SER A 143 35.64 6.93 40.26
N GLU A 144 35.24 8.16 40.53
CA GLU A 144 35.30 9.40 39.70
C GLU A 144 36.52 9.44 38.73
N SER A 145 36.58 10.12 37.59
CA SER A 145 35.79 11.17 36.93
C SER A 145 36.44 11.45 35.55
N GLU A 146 35.75 12.23 34.73
CA GLU A 146 36.30 13.16 33.72
C GLU A 146 36.76 12.63 32.33
N ASP A 147 35.96 13.08 31.37
CA ASP A 147 36.34 13.92 30.24
C ASP A 147 36.34 13.38 28.81
N CYS A 148 35.71 14.22 27.99
CA CYS A 148 35.45 14.08 26.59
C CYS A 148 36.51 14.86 25.81
N SER A 149 36.91 14.29 24.68
CA SER A 149 37.36 14.99 23.45
C SER A 149 38.87 15.22 23.19
N GLN A 150 39.26 14.73 22.01
CA GLN A 150 40.08 15.39 20.97
C GLN A 150 41.61 15.18 20.85
N ILE A 151 41.98 14.68 19.65
CA ILE A 151 43.10 15.07 18.74
C ILE A 151 44.52 14.68 19.25
N SER A 152 45.29 13.77 18.63
CA SER A 152 45.90 13.74 17.28
C SER A 152 46.72 12.44 17.20
N GLY A 153 46.72 11.65 16.13
CA GLY A 153 47.56 11.87 14.96
C GLY A 153 48.99 11.32 15.17
N ILE A 154 49.30 10.13 14.63
CA ILE A 154 50.58 9.76 13.99
C ILE A 154 50.31 8.52 13.13
N LYS A 155 50.50 8.67 11.81
CA LYS A 155 50.76 7.59 10.85
C LYS A 155 52.27 7.54 10.63
N SER A 156 52.86 6.35 10.63
CA SER A 156 53.96 5.99 9.72
C SER A 156 54.19 4.48 9.75
N GLU A 157 54.13 3.91 8.55
CA GLU A 157 54.40 2.52 8.15
C GLU A 157 55.87 2.13 8.37
N SER A 158 56.16 0.84 8.63
CA SER A 158 56.89 -0.07 7.70
C SER A 158 57.46 -1.33 8.37
N ALA A 159 57.19 -2.50 7.74
CA ALA A 159 57.95 -3.78 7.67
C ALA A 159 58.22 -4.57 8.97
N GLU A 160 58.11 -5.90 9.04
CA GLU A 160 58.57 -6.94 8.10
C GLU A 160 57.63 -8.18 8.04
N GLU A 161 57.42 -8.66 6.82
CA GLU A 161 56.95 -10.01 6.49
C GLU A 161 58.12 -11.00 6.47
N SER A 162 57.85 -12.27 6.82
CA SER A 162 58.32 -13.39 6.01
C SER A 162 57.41 -14.61 6.17
N PRO A 163 57.34 -15.48 5.15
CA PRO A 163 56.11 -16.17 4.77
C PRO A 163 56.18 -17.69 4.99
N SER A 164 55.02 -18.33 5.07
CA SER A 164 54.90 -19.77 4.79
C SER A 164 53.61 -19.99 4.04
N ASP A 165 53.73 -20.03 2.71
CA ASP A 165 52.75 -20.57 1.77
C ASP A 165 52.69 -22.09 1.94
N ASP A 166 51.51 -22.62 2.21
CA ASP A 166 51.07 -23.90 1.64
C ASP A 166 49.56 -23.78 1.34
N ASP A 167 49.28 -23.60 0.05
CA ASP A 167 47.95 -23.47 -0.54
C ASP A 167 47.21 -24.81 -0.48
N GLY A 168 45.99 -24.74 0.08
CA GLY A 168 44.99 -25.80 0.02
C GLY A 168 43.62 -25.18 -0.21
N ASP A 169 43.41 -24.64 -1.41
CA ASP A 169 42.17 -24.03 -1.89
C ASP A 169 40.98 -25.00 -1.75
N LEU A 170 40.11 -24.73 -0.78
CA LEU A 170 38.75 -25.25 -0.66
C LEU A 170 37.85 -24.05 -0.33
N PRO A 171 36.92 -23.63 -1.22
CA PRO A 171 35.99 -22.57 -0.89
C PRO A 171 34.96 -23.11 0.10
N GLY A 172 35.17 -22.81 1.39
CA GLY A 172 34.18 -23.02 2.45
C GLY A 172 33.01 -22.01 2.38
N PRO A 173 31.88 -22.30 3.05
CA PRO A 173 30.58 -21.64 2.86
C PRO A 173 30.49 -20.30 3.61
N ALA A 174 31.30 -19.31 3.22
CA ALA A 174 31.25 -17.97 3.81
C ALA A 174 30.27 -17.01 3.08
N ASP A 175 29.95 -17.27 1.81
CA ASP A 175 29.18 -16.33 0.98
C ASP A 175 27.66 -16.42 1.18
N GLU A 176 27.09 -17.51 1.70
CA GLU A 176 25.64 -17.60 1.99
C GLU A 176 25.16 -16.62 3.09
N SER A 177 26.09 -16.02 3.83
CA SER A 177 25.81 -15.18 5.01
C SER A 177 25.19 -13.82 4.68
N LYS A 178 25.44 -13.26 3.49
CA LYS A 178 24.89 -11.94 3.06
C LYS A 178 23.45 -12.02 2.54
N PHE A 179 22.99 -13.20 2.15
CA PHE A 179 21.74 -13.35 1.39
C PHE A 179 20.47 -13.39 2.28
N ASN A 180 20.62 -13.46 3.62
CA ASN A 180 19.52 -13.74 4.56
C ASN A 180 19.20 -12.64 5.58
N ALA A 181 19.57 -11.37 5.33
CA ALA A 181 19.39 -10.28 6.30
C ALA A 181 17.91 -10.07 6.76
N GLY A 182 16.94 -10.15 5.85
CA GLY A 182 15.51 -10.01 6.19
C GLY A 182 14.98 -11.17 7.02
N ARG A 183 15.39 -12.40 6.72
CA ARG A 183 15.00 -13.59 7.49
C ARG A 183 15.64 -13.59 8.88
N ARG A 184 16.90 -13.14 8.98
CA ARG A 184 17.58 -12.90 10.26
C ARG A 184 16.85 -11.87 11.10
N LEU A 185 16.31 -10.81 10.50
CA LEU A 185 15.51 -9.82 11.21
C LEU A 185 14.23 -10.45 11.82
N ASP A 186 13.47 -11.21 11.03
CA ASP A 186 12.26 -11.91 11.51
C ASP A 186 12.60 -12.86 12.68
N PHE A 187 13.64 -13.69 12.54
CA PHE A 187 14.11 -14.58 13.61
C PHE A 187 14.62 -13.81 14.84
N THR A 188 15.28 -12.68 14.65
CA THR A 188 15.77 -11.84 15.75
C THR A 188 14.61 -11.20 16.50
N VAL A 189 13.55 -10.78 15.79
CA VAL A 189 12.36 -10.16 16.38
C VAL A 189 11.54 -11.20 17.13
N HIS A 190 11.27 -12.35 16.52
CA HIS A 190 10.46 -13.44 17.08
C HIS A 190 11.30 -14.55 17.74
N SER A 191 12.39 -14.19 18.44
CA SER A 191 13.27 -15.19 19.07
C SER A 191 12.57 -16.02 20.16
N ILE A 192 11.62 -15.42 20.88
CA ILE A 192 10.77 -16.09 21.86
C ILE A 192 9.38 -16.28 21.25
N GLU A 193 9.06 -17.50 20.83
CA GLU A 193 7.74 -17.89 20.34
C GLU A 193 6.99 -18.69 21.40
N GLU A 194 5.74 -18.30 21.64
CA GLU A 194 4.82 -19.02 22.52
C GLU A 194 3.63 -19.47 21.67
N LYS A 195 3.46 -20.79 21.52
CA LYS A 195 2.35 -21.32 20.73
C LYS A 195 1.07 -21.26 21.56
N VAL A 196 0.09 -20.53 21.07
CA VAL A 196 -1.24 -20.44 21.69
C VAL A 196 -2.21 -21.27 20.87
N THR A 197 -2.53 -22.46 21.39
CA THR A 197 -3.46 -23.41 20.75
C THR A 197 -4.90 -23.22 21.21
N GLU A 198 -5.11 -22.62 22.38
CA GLU A 198 -6.41 -22.44 23.01
C GLU A 198 -6.66 -20.96 23.33
N GLN A 199 -7.93 -20.57 23.30
CA GLN A 199 -8.33 -19.21 23.66
C GLN A 199 -8.25 -18.97 25.18
N PRO A 200 -8.00 -17.73 25.64
CA PRO A 200 -8.07 -17.37 27.06
C PRO A 200 -9.40 -17.78 27.70
N SER A 201 -9.36 -18.26 28.94
CA SER A 201 -10.55 -18.76 29.65
C SER A 201 -11.52 -17.65 30.06
N ALA A 202 -11.06 -16.41 30.17
CA ALA A 202 -11.86 -15.22 30.42
C ALA A 202 -12.67 -14.76 29.20
N LEU A 203 -12.50 -15.39 28.03
CA LEU A 203 -13.33 -15.11 26.85
C LEU A 203 -14.59 -15.98 26.85
N GLU A 204 -15.73 -15.37 27.17
CA GLU A 204 -17.02 -16.06 27.29
C GLU A 204 -17.96 -15.81 26.08
N GLY A 205 -17.64 -14.83 25.23
CA GLY A 205 -18.52 -14.33 24.15
C GLY A 205 -18.53 -15.14 22.84
N GLY A 206 -17.70 -16.18 22.71
CA GLY A 206 -17.59 -17.01 21.51
C GLY A 206 -16.19 -17.59 21.30
N GLU A 207 -16.00 -18.26 20.16
CA GLU A 207 -14.70 -18.86 19.79
C GLU A 207 -13.89 -17.97 18.84
N LEU A 208 -12.59 -17.81 19.14
CA LEU A 208 -11.66 -17.14 18.25
C LEU A 208 -11.44 -17.96 16.97
N ARG A 209 -11.43 -17.26 15.83
CA ARG A 209 -11.12 -17.88 14.53
C ARG A 209 -9.63 -18.23 14.45
N PRO A 210 -9.21 -19.19 13.60
CA PRO A 210 -7.80 -19.62 13.50
C PRO A 210 -6.84 -18.45 13.24
N TYR A 211 -7.18 -17.56 12.32
CA TYR A 211 -6.37 -16.37 12.05
C TYR A 211 -6.32 -15.42 13.27
N GLN A 212 -7.38 -15.33 14.08
CA GLN A 212 -7.37 -14.50 15.29
C GLN A 212 -6.41 -15.07 16.34
N LEU A 213 -6.32 -16.41 16.43
CA LEU A 213 -5.33 -17.10 17.27
C LEU A 213 -3.90 -16.87 16.77
N GLU A 214 -3.65 -16.95 15.47
CA GLU A 214 -2.34 -16.59 14.89
C GLU A 214 -1.98 -15.12 15.17
N GLY A 215 -2.96 -14.22 15.09
CA GLY A 215 -2.77 -12.80 15.41
C GLY A 215 -2.46 -12.59 16.89
N LEU A 216 -3.14 -13.31 17.78
CA LEU A 216 -2.87 -13.32 19.21
C LEU A 216 -1.46 -13.85 19.50
N GLN A 217 -1.07 -14.98 18.91
CA GLN A 217 0.27 -15.54 19.02
C GLN A 217 1.35 -14.56 18.55
N TRP A 218 1.13 -13.87 17.43
CA TRP A 218 2.05 -12.85 16.93
C TRP A 218 2.20 -11.69 17.92
N MET A 219 1.09 -11.16 18.45
CA MET A 219 1.12 -10.10 19.46
C MET A 219 1.79 -10.54 20.76
N LEU A 220 1.61 -11.79 21.17
CA LEU A 220 2.27 -12.38 22.35
C LEU A 220 3.76 -12.59 22.11
N SER A 221 4.17 -12.96 20.90
CA SER A 221 5.59 -13.00 20.53
C SER A 221 6.20 -11.60 20.66
N LEU A 222 5.55 -10.55 20.16
CA LEU A 222 6.01 -9.17 20.36
C LEU A 222 6.09 -8.79 21.85
N PHE A 223 5.09 -9.23 22.64
CA PHE A 223 5.09 -9.04 24.08
C PHE A 223 6.30 -9.73 24.74
N ASN A 224 6.52 -11.02 24.50
CA ASN A 224 7.64 -11.75 25.10
C ASN A 224 9.01 -11.17 24.68
N ASN A 225 9.08 -10.56 23.50
CA ASN A 225 10.31 -9.98 22.95
C ASN A 225 10.50 -8.48 23.25
N ASN A 226 9.69 -7.86 24.10
CA ASN A 226 9.79 -6.41 24.43
C ASN A 226 9.69 -5.48 23.21
N LEU A 227 8.89 -5.88 22.23
CA LEU A 227 8.67 -5.14 21.00
C LEU A 227 7.25 -4.60 20.89
N ASN A 228 7.12 -3.60 20.04
CA ASN A 228 5.87 -2.92 19.71
C ASN A 228 5.45 -3.35 18.30
N GLY A 229 4.16 -3.23 17.96
CA GLY A 229 3.66 -3.70 16.67
C GLY A 229 2.48 -2.93 16.10
N ILE A 230 2.18 -3.20 14.83
CA ILE A 230 1.03 -2.70 14.06
C ILE A 230 0.17 -3.89 13.64
N LEU A 231 -1.05 -3.94 14.14
CA LEU A 231 -2.09 -4.81 13.61
C LEU A 231 -2.81 -4.08 12.46
N ALA A 232 -2.43 -4.41 11.24
CA ALA A 232 -2.87 -3.81 9.99
C ALA A 232 -3.85 -4.70 9.20
N ASP A 233 -4.44 -5.71 9.86
CA ASP A 233 -5.51 -6.55 9.31
C ASP A 233 -6.63 -5.70 8.69
N GLU A 234 -7.21 -6.19 7.59
CA GLU A 234 -8.33 -5.54 6.92
C GLU A 234 -9.50 -5.26 7.89
N MET A 235 -10.29 -4.23 7.56
CA MET A 235 -11.41 -3.80 8.38
C MET A 235 -12.44 -4.92 8.53
N GLY A 236 -12.88 -5.20 9.76
CA GLY A 236 -13.88 -6.24 10.00
C GLY A 236 -13.33 -7.59 10.43
N LEU A 237 -12.01 -7.81 10.38
CA LEU A 237 -11.36 -9.04 10.85
C LEU A 237 -11.32 -9.22 12.39
N GLY A 238 -11.97 -8.33 13.15
CA GLY A 238 -12.06 -8.47 14.61
C GLY A 238 -10.83 -8.02 15.39
N LYS A 239 -10.13 -6.96 14.94
CA LYS A 239 -8.99 -6.36 15.67
C LYS A 239 -9.30 -6.04 17.14
N THR A 240 -10.50 -5.55 17.42
CA THR A 240 -11.00 -5.31 18.78
C THR A 240 -11.01 -6.59 19.62
N ILE A 241 -11.53 -7.69 19.07
CA ILE A 241 -11.60 -8.99 19.75
C ILE A 241 -10.18 -9.53 19.99
N GLN A 242 -9.29 -9.46 18.99
CA GLN A 242 -7.88 -9.87 19.15
C GLN A 242 -7.18 -9.07 20.27
N THR A 243 -7.50 -7.78 20.39
CA THR A 243 -6.96 -6.92 21.45
C THR A 243 -7.49 -7.30 22.84
N ILE A 244 -8.79 -7.59 22.94
CA ILE A 244 -9.40 -8.06 24.20
C ILE A 244 -8.81 -9.41 24.60
N ALA A 245 -8.65 -10.32 23.63
CA ALA A 245 -8.00 -11.61 23.83
C ALA A 245 -6.55 -11.48 24.33
N LEU A 246 -5.80 -10.51 23.80
CA LEU A 246 -4.45 -10.20 24.27
C LEU A 246 -4.45 -9.81 25.75
N ILE A 247 -5.32 -8.88 26.16
CA ILE A 247 -5.40 -8.43 27.55
C ILE A 247 -5.85 -9.56 28.48
N ALA A 248 -6.84 -10.36 28.07
CA ALA A 248 -7.30 -11.53 28.80
C ALA A 248 -6.16 -12.55 29.01
N TYR A 249 -5.41 -12.84 27.94
CA TYR A 249 -4.25 -13.75 28.02
C TYR A 249 -3.17 -13.22 28.98
N LEU A 250 -2.88 -11.92 28.92
CA LEU A 250 -1.89 -11.29 29.79
C LEU A 250 -2.30 -11.34 31.27
N LEU A 251 -3.60 -11.20 31.55
CA LEU A 251 -4.14 -11.30 32.90
C LEU A 251 -4.03 -12.73 33.44
N GLU A 252 -4.42 -13.74 32.65
CA GLU A 252 -4.48 -15.14 33.10
C GLU A 252 -3.11 -15.83 33.17
N LYS A 253 -2.27 -15.64 32.15
CA LYS A 253 -1.05 -16.45 31.95
C LYS A 253 0.23 -15.71 32.31
N LYS A 254 0.22 -14.38 32.23
CA LYS A 254 1.39 -13.55 32.55
C LYS A 254 1.22 -12.76 33.86
N GLU A 255 0.07 -12.90 34.52
CA GLU A 255 -0.29 -12.19 35.76
C GLU A 255 -0.15 -10.67 35.66
N VAL A 256 -0.29 -10.11 34.45
CA VAL A 256 -0.24 -8.65 34.23
C VAL A 256 -1.64 -8.10 34.28
N ALA A 257 -2.04 -7.61 35.46
CA ALA A 257 -3.39 -7.11 35.69
C ALA A 257 -3.66 -5.70 35.15
N GLY A 258 -2.62 -4.91 34.85
CA GLY A 258 -2.74 -3.54 34.38
C GLY A 258 -1.86 -2.55 35.16
N PRO A 259 -2.05 -1.23 34.98
CA PRO A 259 -3.11 -0.61 34.18
C PRO A 259 -2.76 -0.55 32.68
N HIS A 260 -3.75 -0.84 31.82
CA HIS A 260 -3.66 -0.75 30.36
C HIS A 260 -4.47 0.44 29.83
N LEU A 261 -3.93 1.14 28.83
CA LEU A 261 -4.55 2.32 28.21
C LEU A 261 -4.99 2.02 26.78
N ILE A 262 -6.26 2.23 26.48
CA ILE A 262 -6.80 2.12 25.12
C ILE A 262 -7.29 3.50 24.67
N ILE A 263 -6.72 3.97 23.56
CA ILE A 263 -7.09 5.22 22.92
C ILE A 263 -7.86 4.90 21.65
N ALA A 264 -9.09 5.39 21.55
CA ALA A 264 -9.90 5.19 20.36
C ALA A 264 -10.71 6.46 20.00
N PRO A 265 -11.13 6.63 18.74
CA PRO A 265 -12.03 7.71 18.37
C PRO A 265 -13.30 7.73 19.24
N LYS A 266 -13.80 8.93 19.59
CA LYS A 266 -15.00 9.06 20.44
C LYS A 266 -16.21 8.24 19.96
N ALA A 267 -16.34 8.07 18.64
CA ALA A 267 -17.42 7.31 18.03
C ALA A 267 -17.37 5.79 18.32
N VAL A 268 -16.17 5.20 18.51
CA VAL A 268 -16.01 3.76 18.75
C VAL A 268 -16.00 3.38 20.24
N LEU A 269 -15.81 4.34 21.15
CA LEU A 269 -15.70 4.05 22.59
C LEU A 269 -16.87 3.22 23.16
N PRO A 270 -18.15 3.51 22.81
CA PRO A 270 -19.25 2.67 23.27
C PRO A 270 -19.17 1.24 22.74
N ASN A 271 -18.71 1.06 21.49
CA ASN A 271 -18.51 -0.26 20.91
C ASN A 271 -17.45 -1.03 21.70
N TRP A 272 -16.28 -0.42 21.97
CA TRP A 272 -15.24 -1.02 22.80
C TRP A 272 -15.78 -1.43 24.18
N SER A 273 -16.55 -0.57 24.85
CA SER A 273 -17.15 -0.90 26.15
C SER A 273 -18.11 -2.10 26.08
N ASN A 274 -18.94 -2.18 25.04
CA ASN A 274 -19.86 -3.29 24.85
C ASN A 274 -19.12 -4.60 24.52
N GLU A 275 -18.06 -4.55 23.72
CA GLU A 275 -17.25 -5.71 23.39
C GLU A 275 -16.56 -6.27 24.64
N PHE A 276 -16.00 -5.41 25.51
CA PHE A 276 -15.44 -5.86 26.79
C PHE A 276 -16.50 -6.52 27.68
N LYS A 277 -17.69 -5.93 27.80
CA LYS A 277 -18.79 -6.53 28.57
C LYS A 277 -19.27 -7.88 28.02
N THR A 278 -19.21 -8.05 26.70
CA THR A 278 -19.71 -9.26 26.03
C THR A 278 -18.66 -10.36 26.04
N TRP A 279 -17.40 -10.03 25.76
CA TRP A 279 -16.33 -11.00 25.58
C TRP A 279 -15.55 -11.29 26.85
N ALA A 280 -15.30 -10.29 27.70
CA ALA A 280 -14.44 -10.44 28.88
C ALA A 280 -15.00 -9.66 30.10
N PRO A 281 -16.11 -10.13 30.69
CA PRO A 281 -16.78 -9.44 31.80
C PRO A 281 -15.96 -9.40 33.10
N SER A 282 -14.99 -10.31 33.25
CA SER A 282 -14.07 -10.38 34.39
C SER A 282 -13.06 -9.22 34.43
N ILE A 283 -12.85 -8.51 33.32
CA ILE A 283 -11.88 -7.43 33.21
C ILE A 283 -12.55 -6.10 33.60
N GLY A 284 -12.04 -5.45 34.65
CA GLY A 284 -12.52 -4.14 35.09
C GLY A 284 -12.19 -3.03 34.08
N THR A 285 -13.18 -2.63 33.28
CA THR A 285 -13.03 -1.56 32.28
C THR A 285 -13.65 -0.23 32.73
N ILE A 286 -12.90 0.86 32.62
CA ILE A 286 -13.38 2.22 32.90
C ILE A 286 -13.48 3.00 31.59
N LEU A 287 -14.66 3.57 31.31
CA LEU A 287 -14.85 4.54 30.25
C LEU A 287 -14.58 5.96 30.77
N TYR A 288 -13.47 6.57 30.33
CA TYR A 288 -13.10 7.94 30.66
C TYR A 288 -13.64 8.90 29.58
N ASP A 289 -14.90 9.30 29.73
CA ASP A 289 -15.54 10.36 28.95
C ASP A 289 -16.47 11.17 29.88
N GLY A 290 -16.98 12.31 29.39
CA GLY A 290 -17.97 13.10 30.12
C GLY A 290 -17.46 14.45 30.65
N ARG A 291 -18.23 15.08 31.53
CA ARG A 291 -17.95 16.43 32.06
C ARG A 291 -16.78 16.40 33.06
N PRO A 292 -16.08 17.53 33.26
CA PRO A 292 -14.95 17.58 34.20
C PRO A 292 -15.27 17.10 35.63
N GLU A 293 -16.50 17.30 36.09
CA GLU A 293 -16.99 16.85 37.41
C GLU A 293 -17.12 15.33 37.49
N GLU A 294 -17.78 14.71 36.50
CA GLU A 294 -17.88 13.24 36.37
C GLU A 294 -16.48 12.62 36.30
N ARG A 295 -15.58 13.23 35.53
CA ARG A 295 -14.18 12.79 35.44
C ARG A 295 -13.43 12.95 36.77
N ARG A 296 -13.76 13.94 37.59
CA ARG A 296 -13.18 14.09 38.93
C ARG A 296 -13.65 12.97 39.84
N LEU A 297 -14.94 12.67 39.86
CA LEU A 297 -15.50 11.55 40.61
C LEU A 297 -14.91 10.20 40.20
N LEU A 298 -14.68 9.98 38.90
CA LEU A 298 -14.01 8.78 38.38
C LEU A 298 -12.55 8.69 38.83
N ARG A 299 -11.85 9.83 38.93
CA ARG A 299 -10.47 9.86 39.45
C ARG A 299 -10.44 9.51 40.93
N ASP A 300 -11.26 10.19 41.72
CA ASP A 300 -11.27 10.05 43.18
C ASP A 300 -11.73 8.62 43.60
N LYS A 301 -12.64 7.99 42.86
CA LYS A 301 -13.12 6.63 43.18
C LYS A 301 -12.18 5.50 42.73
N ASN A 302 -11.59 5.61 41.55
CA ASN A 302 -10.95 4.46 40.90
C ASN A 302 -9.42 4.48 40.96
N PHE A 303 -8.80 5.65 41.21
CA PHE A 303 -7.34 5.79 41.18
C PHE A 303 -6.68 5.83 42.57
N ASP A 304 -7.45 6.02 43.64
CA ASP A 304 -6.93 6.03 45.03
C ASP A 304 -6.79 4.61 45.64
N GLY A 305 -7.07 3.53 44.88
CA GLY A 305 -6.99 2.14 45.38
C GLY A 305 -6.75 1.03 44.33
N GLU A 306 -6.26 1.36 43.12
CA GLU A 306 -5.93 0.43 42.00
C GLU A 306 -6.88 -0.78 41.81
N GLN A 307 -8.14 -0.52 41.45
CA GLN A 307 -9.15 -1.56 41.14
C GLN A 307 -9.57 -1.61 39.66
N PHE A 308 -8.71 -1.19 38.71
CA PHE A 308 -9.07 -1.27 37.29
C PHE A 308 -7.94 -1.83 36.42
N ASN A 309 -8.34 -2.65 35.44
CA ASN A 309 -7.41 -3.28 34.52
C ASN A 309 -7.20 -2.42 33.26
N VAL A 310 -8.28 -1.84 32.73
CA VAL A 310 -8.29 -1.16 31.43
C VAL A 310 -8.97 0.21 31.51
N LEU A 311 -8.30 1.25 31.00
CA LEU A 311 -8.86 2.58 30.79
C LEU A 311 -9.14 2.84 29.31
N LEU A 312 -10.41 3.11 28.97
CA LEU A 312 -10.85 3.51 27.64
C LEU A 312 -10.97 5.04 27.56
N THR A 313 -10.31 5.67 26.60
CA THR A 313 -10.37 7.14 26.41
C THR A 313 -10.21 7.54 24.95
N HIS A 314 -10.44 8.81 24.63
CA HIS A 314 -10.23 9.37 23.28
C HIS A 314 -9.11 10.40 23.24
N TYR A 315 -8.59 10.66 22.04
CA TYR A 315 -7.40 11.49 21.79
C TYR A 315 -7.44 12.87 22.46
N ASP A 316 -8.58 13.55 22.48
CA ASP A 316 -8.70 14.90 23.02
C ASP A 316 -8.50 14.94 24.54
N LEU A 317 -8.97 13.92 25.26
CA LEU A 317 -8.86 13.88 26.73
C LEU A 317 -7.44 13.60 27.20
N ILE A 318 -6.67 12.84 26.43
CA ILE A 318 -5.26 12.58 26.72
C ILE A 318 -4.47 13.88 26.68
N LEU A 319 -4.77 14.76 25.71
CA LEU A 319 -4.13 16.06 25.62
C LEU A 319 -4.58 17.01 26.75
N LYS A 320 -5.87 17.02 27.09
CA LYS A 320 -6.44 17.91 28.12
C LYS A 320 -6.05 17.50 29.54
N ASP A 321 -6.20 16.22 29.88
CA ASP A 321 -6.01 15.69 31.23
C ASP A 321 -4.61 15.07 31.41
N LYS A 322 -3.65 15.44 30.55
CA LYS A 322 -2.25 14.95 30.59
C LYS A 322 -1.57 15.09 31.95
N LYS A 323 -1.88 16.16 32.71
CA LYS A 323 -1.24 16.40 34.02
C LYS A 323 -1.48 15.26 35.02
N PHE A 324 -2.64 14.62 34.94
CA PHE A 324 -3.02 13.51 35.80
C PHE A 324 -2.59 12.17 35.20
N LEU A 325 -2.97 11.91 33.95
CA LEU A 325 -2.77 10.61 33.32
C LEU A 325 -1.27 10.26 33.10
N LYS A 326 -0.38 11.26 33.11
CA LYS A 326 1.08 11.06 33.07
C LYS A 326 1.67 10.48 34.36
N LYS A 327 0.97 10.63 35.50
CA LYS A 327 1.44 10.09 36.79
C LYS A 327 1.32 8.57 36.86
N VAL A 328 0.44 8.00 36.06
CA VAL A 328 0.17 6.56 36.02
C VAL A 328 1.20 5.88 35.12
N HIS A 329 1.78 4.78 35.60
CA HIS A 329 2.66 3.92 34.82
C HIS A 329 1.84 2.90 34.03
N TRP A 330 1.83 3.04 32.71
CA TRP A 330 1.02 2.19 31.83
C TRP A 330 1.83 1.00 31.32
N HIS A 331 1.28 -0.20 31.49
CA HIS A 331 1.92 -1.42 30.98
C HIS A 331 1.79 -1.55 29.46
N TYR A 332 0.62 -1.20 28.93
CA TYR A 332 0.30 -1.38 27.52
C TYR A 332 -0.54 -0.21 27.02
N LEU A 333 -0.12 0.40 25.92
CA LEU A 333 -0.86 1.42 25.19
C LEU A 333 -1.37 0.82 23.88
N ILE A 334 -2.68 0.85 23.68
CA ILE A 334 -3.32 0.43 22.42
C ILE A 334 -3.94 1.66 21.79
N VAL A 335 -3.58 1.93 20.55
CA VAL A 335 -4.17 3.03 19.77
C VAL A 335 -4.96 2.45 18.63
N ASP A 336 -6.29 2.55 18.73
CA ASP A 336 -7.19 2.23 17.62
C ASP A 336 -7.13 3.33 16.55
N GLU A 337 -7.45 3.00 15.31
CA GLU A 337 -7.37 3.91 14.15
C GLU A 337 -6.07 4.73 14.11
N GLY A 338 -4.93 4.03 14.24
CA GLY A 338 -3.58 4.62 14.31
C GLY A 338 -3.23 5.56 13.16
N HIS A 339 -3.95 5.48 12.03
CA HIS A 339 -3.88 6.46 10.95
C HIS A 339 -4.22 7.90 11.38
N ARG A 340 -4.69 8.16 12.61
CA ARG A 340 -4.80 9.51 13.19
C ARG A 340 -3.45 10.12 13.58
N LEU A 341 -2.39 9.31 13.71
CA LEU A 341 -1.03 9.71 14.09
C LEU A 341 -0.15 10.10 12.88
N LYS A 342 -0.74 10.51 11.75
CA LYS A 342 -0.09 10.74 10.45
C LYS A 342 1.15 11.62 10.44
N ASN A 343 1.26 12.53 11.39
CA ASN A 343 2.35 13.49 11.44
C ASN A 343 3.12 13.29 12.74
N HIS A 344 4.42 13.03 12.62
CA HIS A 344 5.34 12.92 13.76
C HIS A 344 5.38 14.21 14.58
N GLU A 345 5.17 15.36 13.94
CA GLU A 345 5.09 16.66 14.62
C GLU A 345 3.79 16.85 15.39
N CYS A 346 2.81 15.95 15.24
CA CYS A 346 1.54 16.07 15.93
C CYS A 346 1.76 16.15 17.44
N ALA A 347 1.11 17.12 18.09
CA ALA A 347 1.19 17.30 19.53
C ALA A 347 0.76 16.03 20.29
N LEU A 348 -0.14 15.23 19.72
CA LEU A 348 -0.57 13.94 20.26
C LEU A 348 0.59 12.94 20.33
N ALA A 349 1.29 12.70 19.21
CA ALA A 349 2.40 11.77 19.14
C ALA A 349 3.53 12.18 20.11
N ARG A 350 3.93 13.46 20.08
CA ARG A 350 4.95 14.01 20.99
C ARG A 350 4.56 13.88 22.46
N THR A 351 3.30 14.15 22.80
CA THR A 351 2.83 14.05 24.17
C THR A 351 2.83 12.60 24.67
N LEU A 352 2.44 11.64 23.81
CA LEU A 352 2.43 10.22 24.16
C LEU A 352 3.84 9.66 24.31
N VAL A 353 4.77 9.98 23.41
CA VAL A 353 6.15 9.46 23.43
C VAL A 353 6.99 10.08 24.56
N SER A 354 6.99 11.41 24.70
CA SER A 354 7.85 12.09 25.68
C SER A 354 7.17 12.29 27.04
N GLY A 355 5.85 12.18 27.09
CA GLY A 355 5.09 12.60 28.26
C GLY A 355 4.60 11.47 29.15
N TYR A 356 4.28 10.31 28.59
CA TYR A 356 3.68 9.18 29.31
C TYR A 356 4.69 8.07 29.52
N MET A 357 4.70 7.47 30.71
CA MET A 357 5.49 6.29 31.01
C MET A 357 4.73 5.05 30.53
N ILE A 358 5.13 4.53 29.37
CA ILE A 358 4.46 3.42 28.69
C ILE A 358 5.51 2.37 28.36
N ARG A 359 5.33 1.13 28.84
CA ARG A 359 6.24 0.02 28.52
C ARG A 359 6.07 -0.49 27.10
N ARG A 360 4.81 -0.71 26.67
CA ARG A 360 4.50 -1.36 25.38
C ARG A 360 3.45 -0.61 24.58
N ARG A 361 3.54 -0.68 23.26
CA ARG A 361 2.67 0.02 22.31
C ARG A 361 2.18 -0.91 21.20
N LEU A 362 0.88 -0.86 20.93
CA LEU A 362 0.23 -1.54 19.82
C LEU A 362 -0.63 -0.54 19.04
N LEU A 363 -0.44 -0.49 17.72
CA LEU A 363 -1.27 0.30 16.82
C LEU A 363 -2.25 -0.61 16.08
N LEU A 364 -3.52 -0.24 16.05
CA LEU A 364 -4.53 -0.90 15.24
C LEU A 364 -4.87 0.01 14.05
N THR A 365 -4.83 -0.53 12.84
CA THR A 365 -5.22 0.22 11.63
C THR A 365 -5.89 -0.70 10.62
N GLY A 366 -6.94 -0.22 9.95
CA GLY A 366 -7.52 -0.91 8.79
C GLY A 366 -6.82 -0.58 7.47
N THR A 367 -6.08 0.53 7.44
CA THR A 367 -5.46 1.11 6.24
C THR A 367 -4.07 1.63 6.63
N PRO A 368 -3.03 0.77 6.58
CA PRO A 368 -1.72 1.11 7.14
C PRO A 368 -0.97 2.24 6.41
N ILE A 369 -1.27 2.48 5.13
CA ILE A 369 -0.66 3.53 4.30
C ILE A 369 -1.82 4.34 3.74
N GLN A 370 -1.94 5.65 4.02
CA GLN A 370 -3.07 6.44 3.50
C GLN A 370 -2.71 7.35 2.34
N ASN A 371 -1.55 8.01 2.36
CA ASN A 371 -1.20 9.00 1.32
C ASN A 371 0.29 9.14 1.02
N SER A 372 1.20 8.81 1.95
CA SER A 372 2.65 9.01 1.74
C SER A 372 3.53 8.09 2.58
N LEU A 373 4.76 7.87 2.12
CA LEU A 373 5.81 7.16 2.88
C LEU A 373 6.18 7.88 4.19
N GLN A 374 5.97 9.19 4.25
CA GLN A 374 6.19 9.99 5.45
C GLN A 374 5.19 9.65 6.57
N GLU A 375 3.94 9.33 6.22
CA GLU A 375 2.96 8.81 7.19
C GLU A 375 3.44 7.47 7.77
N LEU A 376 3.96 6.57 6.92
CA LEU A 376 4.51 5.30 7.38
C LEU A 376 5.69 5.50 8.35
N TRP A 377 6.63 6.39 8.01
CA TRP A 377 7.73 6.73 8.91
C TRP A 377 7.23 7.29 10.24
N SER A 378 6.22 8.15 10.23
CA SER A 378 5.65 8.70 11.47
C SER A 378 5.08 7.62 12.39
N LEU A 379 4.44 6.59 11.82
CA LEU A 379 3.92 5.44 12.56
C LEU A 379 5.06 4.57 13.09
N LEU A 380 6.11 4.35 12.30
CA LEU A 380 7.29 3.59 12.72
C LEU A 380 8.08 4.29 13.82
N ASN A 381 8.30 5.60 13.70
CA ASN A 381 8.92 6.42 14.75
C ASN A 381 8.10 6.35 16.04
N PHE A 382 6.78 6.36 15.95
CA PHE A 382 5.91 6.21 17.12
C PHE A 382 6.06 4.85 17.81
N ILE A 383 6.42 3.79 17.10
CA ILE A 383 6.58 2.43 17.64
C ILE A 383 8.00 2.19 18.13
N LEU A 384 9.00 2.64 17.36
CA LEU A 384 10.44 2.45 17.58
C LEU A 384 11.18 3.80 17.42
N PRO A 385 11.06 4.72 18.40
CA PRO A 385 11.64 6.05 18.30
C PRO A 385 13.18 6.03 18.28
N ASN A 386 13.79 5.02 18.91
CA ASN A 386 15.25 4.89 18.97
C ASN A 386 15.88 4.47 17.65
N ILE A 387 15.11 3.81 16.77
CA ILE A 387 15.59 3.29 15.48
C ILE A 387 15.38 4.34 14.38
N PHE A 388 14.22 5.01 14.39
CA PHE A 388 13.81 5.93 13.34
C PHE A 388 13.88 7.39 13.81
N ASN A 389 15.06 7.89 14.14
CA ASN A 389 15.25 9.24 14.66
C ASN A 389 15.22 10.35 13.59
N SER A 390 15.59 10.05 12.34
CA SER A 390 15.63 11.01 11.22
C SER A 390 14.63 10.65 10.12
N SER A 391 13.73 11.59 9.78
CA SER A 391 12.83 11.47 8.64
C SER A 391 13.57 11.63 7.31
N GLN A 392 14.59 12.48 7.28
CA GLN A 392 15.38 12.78 6.08
C GLN A 392 16.11 11.54 5.58
N ASN A 393 16.71 10.75 6.48
CA ASN A 393 17.40 9.52 6.09
C ASN A 393 16.41 8.51 5.46
N PHE A 394 15.21 8.40 6.04
CA PHE A 394 14.16 7.54 5.50
C PHE A 394 13.68 8.04 4.12
N GLU A 395 13.50 9.36 3.95
CA GLU A 395 13.20 9.93 2.65
C GLU A 395 14.36 9.77 1.65
N GLU A 396 15.61 9.85 2.05
CA GLU A 396 16.73 9.58 1.13
C GLU A 396 16.79 8.11 0.71
N TRP A 397 16.46 7.18 1.61
CA TRP A 397 16.44 5.76 1.30
C TRP A 397 15.24 5.35 0.44
N PHE A 398 14.09 6.02 0.60
CA PHE A 398 12.84 5.63 -0.04
C PHE A 398 12.29 6.63 -1.07
N ASN A 399 12.58 7.93 -0.98
CA ASN A 399 12.20 9.02 -1.92
C ASN A 399 13.29 9.38 -2.95
N ALA A 400 14.56 9.02 -2.77
CA ALA A 400 15.58 9.18 -3.82
C ALA A 400 15.20 8.61 -5.21
N PRO A 401 14.31 7.59 -5.32
CA PRO A 401 13.76 7.16 -6.60
C PRO A 401 12.56 8.02 -7.04
N PHE A 402 11.68 8.45 -6.14
CA PHE A 402 10.43 9.16 -6.49
C PHE A 402 10.61 10.65 -6.81
N ALA A 403 11.73 11.25 -6.38
CA ALA A 403 11.97 12.69 -6.50
C ALA A 403 12.64 13.12 -7.83
N CYS A 404 13.19 12.19 -8.61
CA CYS A 404 13.89 12.50 -9.85
C CYS A 404 12.94 12.35 -11.05
N ASP A 405 12.80 13.42 -11.85
CA ASP A 405 12.04 13.56 -13.12
C ASP A 405 12.46 12.57 -14.24
N VAL A 406 13.28 11.55 -13.93
CA VAL A 406 13.64 10.47 -14.84
C VAL A 406 12.81 9.26 -14.43
N SER A 407 11.90 8.85 -15.32
CA SER A 407 11.03 7.67 -15.16
C SER A 407 11.77 6.51 -14.48
N LEU A 408 11.37 6.20 -13.24
CA LEU A 408 11.84 5.01 -12.54
C LEU A 408 11.55 3.76 -13.35
N ASN A 409 12.52 2.86 -13.43
CA ASN A 409 12.24 1.50 -13.88
C ASN A 409 11.32 0.82 -12.86
N ASP A 410 10.27 0.14 -13.34
CA ASP A 410 9.35 -0.64 -12.51
C ASP A 410 10.09 -1.64 -11.58
N GLU A 411 11.27 -2.09 -12.00
CA GLU A 411 12.17 -2.97 -11.24
C GLU A 411 12.76 -2.31 -9.99
N GLU A 412 13.24 -1.06 -10.09
CA GLU A 412 13.81 -0.33 -8.94
C GLU A 412 12.72 -0.04 -7.91
N GLN A 413 11.55 0.38 -8.39
CA GLN A 413 10.39 0.63 -7.53
C GLN A 413 9.99 -0.65 -6.79
N LEU A 414 9.94 -1.79 -7.49
CA LEU A 414 9.55 -3.07 -6.89
C LEU A 414 10.59 -3.56 -5.87
N LEU A 415 11.89 -3.41 -6.15
CA LEU A 415 12.97 -3.78 -5.23
C LEU A 415 12.88 -3.00 -3.92
N ILE A 416 12.72 -1.67 -4.00
CA ILE A 416 12.65 -0.80 -2.82
C ILE A 416 11.40 -1.10 -2.00
N ILE A 417 10.26 -1.31 -2.65
CA ILE A 417 9.03 -1.72 -1.97
C ILE A 417 9.25 -3.06 -1.25
N HIS A 418 9.86 -4.05 -1.92
CA HIS A 418 10.12 -5.35 -1.30
C HIS A 418 11.07 -5.24 -0.09
N ARG A 419 12.11 -4.39 -0.14
CA ARG A 419 13.01 -4.17 1.00
C ARG A 419 12.33 -3.45 2.15
N LEU A 420 11.47 -2.47 1.86
CA LEU A 420 10.62 -1.84 2.86
C LEU A 420 9.78 -2.89 3.60
N HIS A 421 9.17 -3.84 2.86
CA HIS A 421 8.40 -4.92 3.49
C HIS A 421 9.21 -5.83 4.38
N GLN A 422 10.46 -6.15 4.03
CA GLN A 422 11.32 -6.95 4.91
C GLN A 422 11.57 -6.26 6.25
N VAL A 423 11.75 -4.93 6.25
CA VAL A 423 11.91 -4.16 7.49
C VAL A 423 10.60 -4.14 8.29
N LEU A 424 9.46 -4.05 7.61
CA LEU A 424 8.15 -3.93 8.23
C LEU A 424 7.55 -5.25 8.72
N ARG A 425 7.85 -6.37 8.06
CA ARG A 425 7.21 -7.67 8.26
C ARG A 425 7.19 -8.15 9.72
N PRO A 426 8.27 -8.03 10.52
CA PRO A 426 8.21 -8.44 11.92
C PRO A 426 7.29 -7.54 12.77
N PHE A 427 7.10 -6.28 12.37
CA PHE A 427 6.35 -5.28 13.14
C PHE A 427 4.93 -5.04 12.63
N LEU A 428 4.58 -5.54 11.45
CA LEU A 428 3.29 -5.30 10.79
C LEU A 428 2.64 -6.62 10.37
N LEU A 429 1.54 -6.96 11.04
CA LEU A 429 0.69 -8.08 10.65
C LEU A 429 -0.48 -7.56 9.81
N ARG A 430 -0.64 -8.09 8.60
CA ARG A 430 -1.74 -7.73 7.70
C ARG A 430 -2.26 -8.93 6.92
N ARG A 431 -3.57 -9.16 7.03
CA ARG A 431 -4.31 -10.14 6.22
C ARG A 431 -5.51 -9.51 5.52
N LYS A 432 -5.91 -10.10 4.40
CA LYS A 432 -7.13 -9.72 3.66
C LYS A 432 -8.33 -10.60 4.04
N LYS A 433 -9.54 -10.08 3.86
CA LYS A 433 -10.78 -10.85 4.08
C LYS A 433 -10.84 -12.09 3.19
N ASP A 434 -10.48 -11.95 1.91
CA ASP A 434 -10.53 -13.04 0.92
C ASP A 434 -9.60 -14.22 1.27
N GLU A 435 -8.50 -13.95 1.99
CA GLU A 435 -7.54 -14.98 2.42
C GLU A 435 -8.07 -15.78 3.61
N VAL A 436 -8.84 -15.12 4.46
CA VAL A 436 -9.21 -15.61 5.80
C VAL A 436 -10.60 -16.23 5.82
N GLU A 437 -11.54 -15.66 5.07
CA GLU A 437 -12.95 -16.04 5.12
C GLU A 437 -13.51 -16.28 3.72
N LYS A 438 -13.35 -17.51 3.24
CA LYS A 438 -13.93 -17.96 1.94
C LYS A 438 -15.47 -17.93 1.91
N TYR A 439 -16.12 -17.80 3.06
CA TYR A 439 -17.58 -17.84 3.19
C TYR A 439 -18.24 -16.46 3.21
N LEU A 440 -17.47 -15.37 3.22
CA LEU A 440 -18.03 -14.02 3.19
C LEU A 440 -18.63 -13.76 1.79
N PRO A 441 -19.89 -13.29 1.68
CA PRO A 441 -20.48 -12.95 0.40
C PRO A 441 -19.64 -11.93 -0.36
N VAL A 442 -19.62 -12.06 -1.70
CA VAL A 442 -18.85 -11.17 -2.57
C VAL A 442 -19.38 -9.73 -2.45
N LYS A 443 -18.46 -8.76 -2.46
CA LYS A 443 -18.78 -7.34 -2.59
C LYS A 443 -18.62 -6.94 -4.06
N THR A 444 -19.69 -6.42 -4.67
CA THR A 444 -19.64 -5.90 -6.05
C THR A 444 -19.78 -4.38 -6.04
N GLN A 445 -18.82 -3.69 -6.67
CA GLN A 445 -18.86 -2.23 -6.83
C GLN A 445 -19.28 -1.87 -8.27
N VAL A 446 -20.33 -1.05 -8.40
CA VAL A 446 -20.88 -0.60 -9.68
C VAL A 446 -20.87 0.93 -9.71
N ILE A 447 -20.17 1.50 -10.70
CA ILE A 447 -20.16 2.94 -10.94
C ILE A 447 -21.38 3.28 -11.79
N LEU A 448 -22.30 4.08 -11.24
CA LEU A 448 -23.48 4.57 -11.94
C LEU A 448 -23.20 5.99 -12.44
N LYS A 449 -23.05 6.11 -13.76
CA LYS A 449 -22.89 7.41 -14.42
C LYS A 449 -24.25 8.04 -14.67
N CYS A 450 -24.41 9.32 -14.33
CA CYS A 450 -25.62 10.08 -14.58
C CYS A 450 -25.31 11.40 -15.31
N ASP A 451 -26.23 11.82 -16.17
CA ASP A 451 -26.13 13.13 -16.83
C ASP A 451 -26.57 14.25 -15.90
N MET A 452 -25.90 15.41 -15.99
CA MET A 452 -26.33 16.62 -15.28
C MET A 452 -27.62 17.18 -15.89
N SER A 453 -28.48 17.76 -15.04
CA SER A 453 -29.67 18.50 -15.49
C SER A 453 -29.28 19.74 -16.29
N ALA A 454 -30.19 20.29 -17.07
CA ALA A 454 -29.95 21.53 -17.82
C ALA A 454 -29.54 22.69 -16.91
N TRP A 455 -30.12 22.76 -15.71
CA TRP A 455 -29.77 23.77 -14.71
C TRP A 455 -28.36 23.57 -14.16
N GLN A 456 -28.01 22.32 -13.80
CA GLN A 456 -26.66 21.98 -13.35
C GLN A 456 -25.62 22.32 -14.42
N LYS A 457 -25.87 21.98 -15.69
CA LYS A 457 -24.97 22.29 -16.82
C LYS A 457 -24.73 23.79 -16.96
N ALA A 458 -25.80 24.59 -17.00
CA ALA A 458 -25.69 26.04 -17.12
C ALA A 458 -24.88 26.67 -15.97
N TYR A 459 -25.12 26.24 -14.73
CA TYR A 459 -24.37 26.73 -13.57
C TYR A 459 -22.92 26.24 -13.58
N TYR A 460 -22.69 24.98 -13.95
CA TYR A 460 -21.35 24.41 -14.06
C TYR A 460 -20.50 25.19 -15.08
N GLU A 461 -21.07 25.53 -16.24
CA GLU A 461 -20.42 26.35 -17.26
C GLU A 461 -20.16 27.79 -16.76
N GLN A 462 -21.11 28.38 -16.04
CA GLN A 462 -20.97 29.72 -15.47
C GLN A 462 -19.86 29.80 -14.42
N VAL A 463 -19.80 28.84 -13.50
CA VAL A 463 -18.73 28.76 -12.47
C VAL A 463 -17.38 28.53 -13.13
N THR A 464 -17.32 27.61 -14.11
CA THR A 464 -16.08 27.32 -14.85
C THR A 464 -15.58 28.53 -15.64
N SER A 465 -16.47 29.32 -16.26
CA SER A 465 -16.11 30.50 -17.05
C SER A 465 -15.72 31.70 -16.18
N ARG A 466 -16.47 31.97 -15.11
CA ARG A 466 -16.21 33.09 -14.17
C ARG A 466 -14.82 32.99 -13.53
N GLU A 467 -14.37 31.77 -13.23
CA GLU A 467 -13.06 31.58 -12.61
C GLU A 467 -11.90 31.46 -13.59
N LYS A 468 -12.11 31.03 -14.84
CA LYS A 468 -11.08 31.15 -15.90
C LYS A 468 -10.59 32.60 -16.04
N VAL A 469 -11.50 33.57 -15.88
CA VAL A 469 -11.18 34.99 -15.84
C VAL A 469 -10.39 35.37 -14.58
N ALA A 470 -10.70 34.79 -13.42
CA ALA A 470 -9.99 35.06 -12.16
C ALA A 470 -8.58 34.42 -12.09
N LEU A 471 -8.38 33.24 -12.70
CA LEU A 471 -7.09 32.54 -12.78
C LEU A 471 -6.06 33.31 -13.62
N GLY A 472 -6.50 34.11 -14.60
CA GLY A 472 -5.65 35.02 -15.37
C GLY A 472 -4.95 36.08 -14.52
N TYR A 473 -5.49 36.41 -13.34
CA TYR A 473 -4.98 37.46 -12.44
C TYR A 473 -4.16 36.92 -11.24
N GLY A 474 -3.76 35.65 -11.23
CA GLY A 474 -2.71 35.16 -10.33
C GLY A 474 -3.12 34.75 -8.89
N ILE A 475 -4.40 34.69 -8.55
CA ILE A 475 -4.87 34.24 -7.21
C ILE A 475 -5.05 32.72 -7.21
N ARG A 476 -3.98 31.94 -6.97
CA ARG A 476 -3.97 30.52 -7.40
C ARG A 476 -4.49 29.46 -6.43
N LYS A 477 -4.32 29.54 -5.10
CA LYS A 477 -4.67 28.38 -4.22
C LYS A 477 -6.05 28.42 -3.55
N LYS A 478 -6.46 29.56 -2.98
CA LYS A 478 -7.77 29.67 -2.29
C LYS A 478 -8.95 29.71 -3.26
N ALA A 479 -8.79 30.32 -4.43
CA ALA A 479 -9.81 30.33 -5.48
C ALA A 479 -10.09 28.91 -6.01
N LEU A 480 -9.04 28.13 -6.34
CA LEU A 480 -9.18 26.75 -6.82
C LEU A 480 -9.87 25.80 -5.82
N GLN A 481 -9.64 25.97 -4.52
CA GLN A 481 -10.34 25.18 -3.50
C GLN A 481 -11.83 25.52 -3.44
N ASN A 482 -12.17 26.80 -3.60
CA ASN A 482 -13.56 27.25 -3.66
C ASN A 482 -14.26 26.76 -4.94
N LEU A 483 -13.55 26.75 -6.08
CA LEU A 483 -14.03 26.19 -7.35
C LEU A 483 -14.44 24.74 -7.21
N SER A 484 -13.52 23.89 -6.75
CA SER A 484 -13.76 22.47 -6.61
C SER A 484 -14.96 22.20 -5.71
N MET A 485 -15.09 22.95 -4.62
CA MET A 485 -16.23 22.85 -3.72
C MET A 485 -17.55 23.27 -4.39
N GLN A 486 -17.56 24.35 -5.17
CA GLN A 486 -18.76 24.80 -5.88
C GLN A 486 -19.18 23.83 -6.99
N LEU A 487 -18.22 23.31 -7.76
CA LEU A 487 -18.49 22.31 -8.81
C LEU A 487 -19.05 21.02 -8.20
N ARG A 488 -18.54 20.58 -7.05
CA ARG A 488 -19.09 19.41 -6.32
C ARG A 488 -20.49 19.68 -5.79
N LYS A 489 -20.76 20.87 -5.23
CA LYS A 489 -22.12 21.26 -4.83
C LYS A 489 -23.09 21.22 -6.02
N CYS A 490 -22.65 21.70 -7.19
CA CYS A 490 -23.41 21.65 -8.42
C CYS A 490 -23.75 20.22 -8.84
N CYS A 491 -22.76 19.32 -8.84
CA CYS A 491 -22.95 17.91 -9.19
C CYS A 491 -23.91 17.19 -8.23
N ASN A 492 -23.89 17.56 -6.95
CA ASN A 492 -24.76 16.95 -5.95
C ASN A 492 -26.22 17.40 -6.09
N HIS A 493 -26.49 18.69 -5.87
CA HIS A 493 -27.84 19.25 -6.00
C HIS A 493 -27.84 20.79 -6.10
N PRO A 494 -28.63 21.39 -7.01
CA PRO A 494 -28.73 22.86 -7.12
C PRO A 494 -29.08 23.60 -5.83
N TYR A 495 -29.94 23.03 -5.00
CA TYR A 495 -30.36 23.62 -3.72
C TYR A 495 -29.23 23.81 -2.69
N LEU A 496 -28.03 23.28 -2.94
CA LEU A 496 -26.87 23.51 -2.09
C LEU A 496 -26.24 24.90 -2.25
N PHE A 497 -26.57 25.62 -3.33
CA PHE A 497 -26.04 26.95 -3.62
C PHE A 497 -27.12 28.01 -3.90
N VAL A 498 -28.38 27.60 -4.05
CA VAL A 498 -29.50 28.53 -4.22
C VAL A 498 -30.02 28.93 -2.83
N GLU A 499 -30.16 30.24 -2.58
CA GLU A 499 -30.61 30.75 -1.28
C GLU A 499 -32.12 30.54 -1.06
N HIS A 500 -32.93 30.56 -2.12
CA HIS A 500 -34.38 30.43 -2.06
C HIS A 500 -34.84 29.36 -3.07
N TYR A 501 -35.42 28.28 -2.57
CA TYR A 501 -35.92 27.19 -3.40
C TYR A 501 -37.19 26.59 -2.80
N ASN A 502 -38.08 26.11 -3.66
CA ASN A 502 -39.34 25.53 -3.23
C ASN A 502 -39.12 24.07 -2.85
N MET A 503 -38.84 23.81 -1.56
CA MET A 503 -38.39 22.49 -1.09
C MET A 503 -39.46 21.41 -1.17
N TYR A 504 -40.74 21.79 -1.36
CA TYR A 504 -41.89 20.90 -1.17
C TYR A 504 -42.51 20.40 -2.48
N GLN A 505 -41.94 20.72 -3.64
CA GLN A 505 -42.44 20.26 -4.93
C GLN A 505 -41.61 19.06 -5.44
N ARG A 506 -42.26 17.88 -5.42
CA ARG A 506 -41.63 16.58 -5.75
C ARG A 506 -40.95 16.54 -7.11
N GLU A 507 -41.59 17.11 -8.14
CA GLU A 507 -41.02 17.08 -9.49
C GLU A 507 -39.80 17.99 -9.62
N GLU A 508 -39.77 19.10 -8.88
CA GLU A 508 -38.69 20.07 -8.99
C GLU A 508 -37.40 19.56 -8.33
N ILE A 509 -37.49 18.94 -7.15
CA ILE A 509 -36.31 18.39 -6.46
C ILE A 509 -35.65 17.26 -7.27
N VAL A 510 -36.46 16.37 -7.87
CA VAL A 510 -35.94 15.26 -8.67
C VAL A 510 -35.38 15.75 -10.01
N ARG A 511 -36.11 16.65 -10.70
CA ARG A 511 -35.71 17.16 -12.02
C ARG A 511 -34.52 18.12 -11.96
N ALA A 512 -34.28 18.75 -10.81
CA ALA A 512 -33.15 19.66 -10.62
C ALA A 512 -31.79 18.95 -10.64
N SER A 513 -31.70 17.68 -10.26
CA SER A 513 -30.43 16.93 -10.20
C SER A 513 -30.53 15.55 -10.84
N GLY A 514 -29.63 15.27 -11.79
CA GLY A 514 -29.57 13.95 -12.43
C GLY A 514 -29.29 12.79 -11.46
N LYS A 515 -28.59 13.06 -10.35
CA LYS A 515 -28.38 12.06 -9.28
C LYS A 515 -29.69 11.74 -8.54
N PHE A 516 -30.55 12.72 -8.30
CA PHE A 516 -31.85 12.49 -7.67
C PHE A 516 -32.81 11.76 -8.61
N GLU A 517 -32.77 12.05 -9.91
CA GLU A 517 -33.49 11.26 -10.92
C GLU A 517 -33.06 9.78 -10.91
N LEU A 518 -31.75 9.52 -10.77
CA LEU A 518 -31.24 8.16 -10.65
C LEU A 518 -31.70 7.49 -9.34
N LEU A 519 -31.66 8.21 -8.21
CA LEU A 519 -32.16 7.72 -6.92
C LEU A 519 -33.66 7.40 -6.97
N ASP A 520 -34.46 8.23 -7.64
CA ASP A 520 -35.91 8.04 -7.83
C ASP A 520 -36.21 6.74 -8.60
N ARG A 521 -35.34 6.37 -9.54
CA ARG A 521 -35.47 5.08 -10.25
C ARG A 521 -34.96 3.89 -9.44
N LEU A 522 -33.98 4.10 -8.56
CA LEU A 522 -33.26 3.05 -7.84
C LEU A 522 -33.97 2.65 -6.53
N LEU A 523 -34.29 3.61 -5.67
CA LEU A 523 -34.80 3.34 -4.31
C LEU A 523 -36.12 2.57 -4.29
N PRO A 524 -37.13 2.87 -5.14
CA PRO A 524 -38.37 2.09 -5.17
C PRO A 524 -38.16 0.64 -5.61
N LYS A 525 -37.14 0.35 -6.43
CA LYS A 525 -36.81 -1.02 -6.83
C LYS A 525 -36.16 -1.78 -5.68
N LEU A 526 -35.24 -1.12 -4.96
CA LEU A 526 -34.57 -1.69 -3.79
C LEU A 526 -35.56 -1.97 -2.65
N GLN A 527 -36.49 -1.06 -2.37
CA GLN A 527 -37.53 -1.27 -1.35
C GLN A 527 -38.45 -2.43 -1.71
N ARG A 528 -38.92 -2.51 -2.97
CA ARG A 528 -39.76 -3.63 -3.43
C ARG A 528 -39.05 -4.98 -3.38
N ALA A 529 -37.73 -4.99 -3.56
CA ALA A 529 -36.90 -6.18 -3.42
C ALA A 529 -36.54 -6.52 -1.95
N GLY A 530 -36.90 -5.66 -0.98
CA GLY A 530 -36.63 -5.89 0.44
C GLY A 530 -35.18 -5.66 0.88
N HIS A 531 -34.39 -4.93 0.07
CA HIS A 531 -33.01 -4.59 0.42
C HIS A 531 -32.95 -3.45 1.45
N ARG A 532 -31.84 -3.35 2.19
CA ARG A 532 -31.59 -2.28 3.17
C ARG A 532 -30.41 -1.43 2.72
N VAL A 533 -30.59 -0.10 2.76
CA VAL A 533 -29.68 0.84 2.10
C VAL A 533 -28.91 1.70 3.10
N LEU A 534 -27.59 1.79 2.93
CA LEU A 534 -26.75 2.81 3.56
C LEU A 534 -26.38 3.86 2.52
N LEU A 535 -26.68 5.13 2.76
CA LEU A 535 -26.31 6.23 1.86
C LEU A 535 -25.29 7.12 2.54
N PHE A 536 -24.11 7.21 1.95
CA PHE A 536 -23.02 8.06 2.42
C PHE A 536 -22.95 9.35 1.61
N SER A 537 -22.83 10.47 2.32
CA SER A 537 -22.48 11.75 1.71
C SER A 537 -21.47 12.56 2.53
N GLN A 538 -20.60 13.30 1.84
CA GLN A 538 -19.68 14.22 2.50
C GLN A 538 -20.38 15.50 2.98
N MET A 539 -21.40 15.98 2.26
CA MET A 539 -22.07 17.26 2.55
C MET A 539 -23.27 17.06 3.47
N THR A 540 -23.20 17.56 4.71
CA THR A 540 -24.34 17.48 5.65
C THR A 540 -25.59 18.20 5.16
N LYS A 541 -25.42 19.33 4.45
CA LYS A 541 -26.54 20.05 3.82
C LYS A 541 -27.27 19.22 2.76
N LEU A 542 -26.56 18.29 2.10
CA LEU A 542 -27.21 17.38 1.15
C LEU A 542 -28.06 16.36 1.89
N LEU A 543 -27.63 15.90 3.07
CA LEU A 543 -28.44 15.01 3.89
C LEU A 543 -29.78 15.67 4.24
N ASP A 544 -29.80 16.97 4.54
CA ASP A 544 -31.04 17.73 4.78
C ASP A 544 -31.99 17.66 3.56
N VAL A 545 -31.46 17.81 2.34
CA VAL A 545 -32.23 17.72 1.08
C VAL A 545 -32.74 16.28 0.86
N LEU A 546 -31.91 15.28 1.16
CA LEU A 546 -32.28 13.87 1.07
C LEU A 546 -33.37 13.51 2.08
N GLU A 547 -33.36 14.06 3.29
CA GLU A 547 -34.42 13.86 4.29
C GLU A 547 -35.78 14.31 3.75
N ILE A 548 -35.85 15.51 3.18
CA ILE A 548 -37.07 16.05 2.58
C ILE A 548 -37.55 15.13 1.45
N TYR A 549 -36.63 14.72 0.56
CA TYR A 549 -36.94 13.79 -0.51
C TYR A 549 -37.49 12.45 0.01
N LEU A 550 -36.92 11.88 1.06
CA LEU A 550 -37.40 10.60 1.62
C LEU A 550 -38.74 10.71 2.32
N GLN A 551 -38.99 11.83 3.00
CA GLN A 551 -40.28 12.13 3.62
C GLN A 551 -41.39 12.23 2.58
N MET A 552 -41.14 12.86 1.43
CA MET A 552 -42.11 12.95 0.33
C MET A 552 -42.54 11.59 -0.22
N TYR A 553 -41.62 10.62 -0.25
CA TYR A 553 -41.87 9.26 -0.73
C TYR A 553 -42.28 8.30 0.40
N ASN A 554 -42.40 8.80 1.64
CA ASN A 554 -42.69 8.02 2.83
C ASN A 554 -41.72 6.85 3.06
N PHE A 555 -40.45 7.00 2.66
CA PHE A 555 -39.41 6.05 3.03
C PHE A 555 -39.00 6.28 4.48
N LYS A 556 -39.07 5.24 5.31
CA LYS A 556 -38.56 5.31 6.69
C LYS A 556 -37.04 5.29 6.69
N TYR A 557 -36.43 6.30 7.30
CA TYR A 557 -34.99 6.45 7.35
C TYR A 557 -34.48 6.86 8.73
N MET A 558 -33.18 6.66 8.96
CA MET A 558 -32.42 7.24 10.08
C MET A 558 -31.31 8.13 9.56
N ARG A 559 -30.81 9.04 10.39
CA ARG A 559 -29.68 9.92 10.06
C ARG A 559 -28.63 9.92 11.15
N LEU A 560 -27.37 9.86 10.76
CA LEU A 560 -26.23 10.01 11.66
C LEU A 560 -25.17 10.89 11.00
N ASP A 561 -24.86 12.01 11.66
CA ASP A 561 -23.82 12.94 11.25
C ASP A 561 -22.95 13.37 12.45
N GLY A 562 -22.08 14.36 12.24
CA GLY A 562 -21.18 14.84 13.28
C GLY A 562 -21.88 15.53 14.46
N SER A 563 -23.14 15.96 14.30
CA SER A 563 -23.89 16.66 15.35
C SER A 563 -24.61 15.71 16.31
N THR A 564 -24.85 14.47 15.90
CA THR A 564 -25.51 13.45 16.71
C THR A 564 -24.70 13.09 17.95
N LYS A 565 -25.32 13.09 19.14
CA LYS A 565 -24.66 12.77 20.42
C LYS A 565 -24.29 11.29 20.51
N THR A 566 -23.26 10.96 21.29
CA THR A 566 -22.74 9.58 21.41
C THR A 566 -23.78 8.58 21.90
N GLU A 567 -24.62 8.96 22.88
CA GLU A 567 -25.67 8.09 23.42
C GLU A 567 -26.75 7.75 22.37
N GLU A 568 -27.19 8.77 21.62
CA GLU A 568 -28.17 8.61 20.54
C GLU A 568 -27.65 7.72 19.42
N ARG A 569 -26.34 7.79 19.10
CA ARG A 569 -25.72 6.91 18.08
C ARG A 569 -25.91 5.44 18.43
N GLY A 570 -25.68 5.05 19.70
CA GLY A 570 -25.84 3.67 20.14
C GLY A 570 -27.28 3.16 19.94
N ARG A 571 -28.27 4.00 20.28
CA ARG A 571 -29.69 3.69 20.10
C ARG A 571 -30.05 3.52 18.61
N LEU A 572 -29.65 4.47 17.76
CA LEU A 572 -29.92 4.41 16.31
C LEU A 572 -29.36 3.13 15.66
N LEU A 573 -28.15 2.73 16.05
CA LEU A 573 -27.53 1.50 15.56
C LEU A 573 -28.31 0.25 15.98
N ALA A 574 -28.73 0.19 17.25
CA ALA A 574 -29.51 -0.93 17.77
C ALA A 574 -30.87 -1.04 17.07
N ASP A 575 -31.54 0.10 16.85
CA ASP A 575 -32.84 0.16 16.18
C ASP A 575 -32.75 -0.23 14.69
N PHE A 576 -31.65 0.12 13.99
CA PHE A 576 -31.42 -0.27 12.60
C PHE A 576 -31.05 -1.76 12.45
N ASN A 577 -30.22 -2.29 13.35
CA ASN A 577 -29.78 -3.69 13.33
C ASN A 577 -30.86 -4.68 13.81
N LYS A 578 -32.00 -4.19 14.32
CA LYS A 578 -33.14 -5.04 14.72
C LYS A 578 -33.63 -5.87 13.52
N LYS A 579 -33.91 -7.16 13.74
CA LYS A 579 -34.32 -8.09 12.65
C LYS A 579 -35.55 -7.60 11.88
N ASN A 580 -36.52 -7.02 12.59
CA ASN A 580 -37.75 -6.46 12.03
C ASN A 580 -37.73 -4.92 12.09
N SER A 581 -36.60 -4.30 11.77
CA SER A 581 -36.51 -2.84 11.72
C SER A 581 -37.43 -2.31 10.61
N GLU A 582 -38.26 -1.31 10.93
CA GLU A 582 -39.15 -0.63 9.97
C GLU A 582 -38.37 0.32 9.04
N TYR A 583 -37.11 0.59 9.37
CA TYR A 583 -36.26 1.55 8.67
C TYR A 583 -35.58 0.90 7.47
N PHE A 584 -35.89 1.43 6.30
CA PHE A 584 -35.35 0.97 5.02
C PHE A 584 -33.95 1.53 4.76
N MET A 585 -33.70 2.78 5.17
CA MET A 585 -32.46 3.48 4.81
C MET A 585 -31.77 4.18 5.99
N PHE A 586 -30.44 4.23 5.96
CA PHE A 586 -29.64 4.99 6.91
C PHE A 586 -28.77 6.02 6.17
N LEU A 587 -29.03 7.30 6.43
CA LEU A 587 -28.24 8.44 5.95
C LEU A 587 -27.02 8.65 6.85
N LEU A 588 -25.83 8.61 6.27
CA LEU A 588 -24.57 8.69 6.98
C LEU A 588 -23.68 9.78 6.37
N SER A 589 -23.09 10.63 7.20
CA SER A 589 -21.99 11.45 6.71
C SER A 589 -20.74 10.59 6.55
N THR A 590 -20.00 10.67 5.44
CA THR A 590 -18.79 9.85 5.19
C THR A 590 -17.78 9.95 6.34
N ARG A 591 -17.67 11.12 7.00
CA ARG A 591 -16.77 11.32 8.15
C ARG A 591 -17.29 10.71 9.46
N ALA A 592 -18.60 10.77 9.69
CA ALA A 592 -19.21 10.28 10.93
C ALA A 592 -19.50 8.77 10.86
N GLY A 593 -19.96 8.30 9.70
CA GLY A 593 -20.25 6.90 9.41
C GLY A 593 -19.02 6.09 8.99
N GLY A 594 -17.95 6.73 8.51
CA GLY A 594 -16.69 6.06 8.17
C GLY A 594 -15.94 5.49 9.37
N LEU A 595 -16.26 5.93 10.60
CA LEU A 595 -15.60 5.50 11.83
C LEU A 595 -16.59 4.78 12.76
N GLY A 596 -16.34 3.49 12.98
CA GLY A 596 -16.74 2.85 14.23
C GLY A 596 -18.15 2.32 14.38
N LEU A 597 -18.89 2.14 13.29
CA LEU A 597 -20.24 1.60 13.32
C LEU A 597 -20.24 0.15 12.79
N ASN A 598 -21.11 -0.68 13.35
CA ASN A 598 -21.37 -2.03 12.87
C ASN A 598 -22.76 -2.09 12.24
N LEU A 599 -22.83 -2.19 10.90
CA LEU A 599 -24.07 -2.12 10.12
C LEU A 599 -24.22 -3.33 9.19
N GLN A 600 -23.96 -4.52 9.75
CA GLN A 600 -23.98 -5.81 9.04
C GLN A 600 -25.34 -6.18 8.44
N THR A 601 -26.43 -5.57 8.88
CA THR A 601 -27.79 -5.88 8.38
C THR A 601 -28.13 -5.22 7.06
N ALA A 602 -27.34 -4.24 6.61
CA ALA A 602 -27.53 -3.61 5.32
C ALA A 602 -26.76 -4.36 4.23
N ASP A 603 -27.36 -4.48 3.05
CA ASP A 603 -26.80 -5.18 1.90
C ASP A 603 -26.47 -4.22 0.74
N THR A 604 -27.07 -3.04 0.70
CA THR A 604 -26.80 -2.05 -0.35
C THR A 604 -26.13 -0.81 0.22
N VAL A 605 -25.02 -0.37 -0.38
CA VAL A 605 -24.30 0.85 -0.04
C VAL A 605 -24.35 1.81 -1.24
N ILE A 606 -24.71 3.06 -1.00
CA ILE A 606 -24.75 4.13 -2.01
C ILE A 606 -23.75 5.21 -1.58
N ILE A 607 -22.71 5.42 -2.39
CA ILE A 607 -21.80 6.55 -2.25
C ILE A 607 -22.32 7.66 -3.17
N PHE A 608 -22.91 8.70 -2.57
CA PHE A 608 -23.52 9.79 -3.34
C PHE A 608 -22.46 10.77 -3.88
N ASP A 609 -21.46 11.09 -3.06
CA ASP A 609 -20.31 11.90 -3.43
C ASP A 609 -19.01 11.31 -2.88
N SER A 610 -18.09 10.99 -3.77
CA SER A 610 -16.79 10.40 -3.43
C SER A 610 -15.85 11.41 -2.75
N ASP A 611 -15.01 10.90 -1.84
CA ASP A 611 -13.93 11.68 -1.23
C ASP A 611 -12.66 11.65 -2.11
N TRP A 612 -11.79 12.65 -1.94
CA TRP A 612 -10.45 12.68 -2.54
C TRP A 612 -9.52 11.61 -1.96
N ASN A 613 -9.86 11.10 -0.78
CA ASN A 613 -9.18 9.97 -0.17
C ASN A 613 -10.03 8.70 -0.36
N PRO A 614 -9.62 7.78 -1.27
CA PRO A 614 -10.35 6.53 -1.55
C PRO A 614 -10.59 5.66 -0.31
N GLN A 615 -9.74 5.80 0.70
CA GLN A 615 -9.81 4.99 1.90
C GLN A 615 -10.99 5.33 2.79
N MET A 616 -11.47 6.57 2.75
CA MET A 616 -12.69 6.95 3.49
C MET A 616 -13.91 6.24 2.90
N ASP A 617 -13.95 6.12 1.57
CA ASP A 617 -15.04 5.44 0.87
C ASP A 617 -14.96 3.92 1.11
N GLN A 618 -13.76 3.32 1.03
CA GLN A 618 -13.54 1.92 1.41
C GLN A 618 -13.93 1.65 2.87
N GLN A 619 -13.59 2.54 3.80
CA GLN A 619 -13.98 2.45 5.21
C GLN A 619 -15.49 2.48 5.40
N ALA A 620 -16.22 3.20 4.55
CA ALA A 620 -17.67 3.26 4.56
C ALA A 620 -18.31 1.98 3.98
N GLU A 621 -17.76 1.47 2.87
CA GLU A 621 -18.19 0.20 2.25
C GLU A 621 -18.02 -1.00 3.20
N ASP A 622 -16.89 -1.06 3.90
CA ASP A 622 -16.56 -2.14 4.85
C ASP A 622 -17.43 -2.13 6.13
N ARG A 623 -18.33 -1.15 6.29
CA ARG A 623 -19.33 -1.13 7.38
C ARG A 623 -20.48 -2.11 7.14
N ALA A 624 -20.85 -2.31 5.88
CA ALA A 624 -21.85 -3.30 5.48
C ALA A 624 -21.20 -4.66 5.17
N HIS A 625 -19.98 -4.66 4.61
CA HIS A 625 -19.22 -5.87 4.30
C HIS A 625 -18.32 -6.27 5.47
N ARG A 626 -18.90 -6.93 6.48
CA ARG A 626 -18.22 -7.35 7.71
C ARG A 626 -18.59 -8.78 8.08
N ILE A 627 -17.75 -9.44 8.89
CA ILE A 627 -18.00 -10.80 9.41
C ILE A 627 -19.41 -10.87 10.00
N GLY A 628 -20.21 -11.86 9.61
CA GLY A 628 -21.62 -11.99 10.01
C GLY A 628 -22.63 -11.46 8.98
N GLN A 629 -22.17 -10.83 7.89
CA GLN A 629 -22.99 -10.52 6.73
C GLN A 629 -23.47 -11.81 6.05
N LYS A 630 -24.76 -11.86 5.71
CA LYS A 630 -25.39 -13.02 5.05
C LYS A 630 -25.72 -12.74 3.60
N ASN A 631 -25.93 -11.48 3.23
CA ASN A 631 -26.34 -11.08 1.90
C ASN A 631 -25.13 -10.59 1.07
N GLU A 632 -25.24 -10.72 -0.26
CA GLU A 632 -24.30 -10.10 -1.19
C GLU A 632 -24.34 -8.57 -1.03
N VAL A 633 -23.17 -7.95 -0.86
CA VAL A 633 -23.10 -6.49 -0.66
C VAL A 633 -22.89 -5.79 -1.99
N ARG A 634 -23.83 -4.90 -2.35
CA ARG A 634 -23.75 -4.10 -3.58
C ARG A 634 -23.43 -2.65 -3.26
N VAL A 635 -22.34 -2.14 -3.85
CA VAL A 635 -21.93 -0.75 -3.70
C VAL A 635 -22.21 -0.01 -5.00
N PHE A 636 -23.03 1.05 -4.93
CA PHE A 636 -23.32 1.95 -6.04
C PHE A 636 -22.61 3.29 -5.82
N VAL A 637 -21.72 3.66 -6.74
CA VAL A 637 -21.03 4.96 -6.72
C VAL A 637 -21.64 5.86 -7.77
N LEU A 638 -22.28 6.96 -7.36
CA LEU A 638 -22.93 7.89 -8.28
C LEU A 638 -21.94 8.94 -8.79
N VAL A 639 -21.83 9.09 -10.11
CA VAL A 639 -20.88 10.01 -10.73
C VAL A 639 -21.55 10.78 -11.87
N SER A 640 -21.45 12.12 -11.82
CA SER A 640 -21.93 12.98 -12.91
C SER A 640 -20.96 12.99 -14.09
N VAL A 641 -21.46 12.73 -15.31
CA VAL A 641 -20.65 12.67 -16.54
C VAL A 641 -20.11 14.06 -16.91
N GLY A 642 -18.85 14.14 -17.34
CA GLY A 642 -18.23 15.38 -17.81
C GLY A 642 -18.01 16.40 -16.68
N SER A 643 -17.85 15.91 -15.45
CA SER A 643 -17.74 16.74 -14.25
C SER A 643 -16.42 16.49 -13.49
N ILE A 644 -16.15 17.36 -12.51
CA ILE A 644 -15.02 17.22 -11.59
C ILE A 644 -15.03 15.88 -10.82
N GLU A 645 -16.19 15.22 -10.69
CA GLU A 645 -16.30 13.94 -10.00
C GLU A 645 -15.58 12.81 -10.73
N GLU A 646 -15.53 12.84 -12.07
CA GLU A 646 -14.75 11.87 -12.85
C GLU A 646 -13.25 12.05 -12.60
N GLU A 647 -12.77 13.29 -12.53
CA GLU A 647 -11.36 13.58 -12.18
C GLU A 647 -11.02 13.14 -10.74
N ILE A 648 -11.94 13.34 -9.80
CA ILE A 648 -11.78 12.88 -8.41
C ILE A 648 -11.66 11.36 -8.39
N LEU A 649 -12.54 10.66 -9.10
CA LEU A 649 -12.55 9.20 -9.18
C LEU A 649 -11.26 8.67 -9.83
N ASP A 650 -10.80 9.28 -10.91
CA ASP A 650 -9.58 8.85 -11.59
C ASP A 650 -8.32 9.07 -10.73
N ARG A 651 -8.25 10.19 -10.01
CA ARG A 651 -7.17 10.40 -9.03
C ARG A 651 -7.28 9.44 -7.84
N ALA A 652 -8.48 9.13 -7.39
CA ALA A 652 -8.71 8.14 -6.34
C ALA A 652 -8.23 6.75 -6.78
N LYS A 653 -8.52 6.34 -8.02
CA LYS A 653 -8.02 5.10 -8.63
C LYS A 653 -6.49 5.07 -8.74
N GLN A 654 -5.87 6.18 -9.15
CA GLN A 654 -4.40 6.29 -9.21
C GLN A 654 -3.78 6.09 -7.82
N LYS A 655 -4.34 6.73 -6.79
CA LYS A 655 -3.92 6.55 -5.39
C LYS A 655 -4.10 5.11 -4.92
N MET A 656 -5.26 4.49 -5.17
CA MET A 656 -5.48 3.07 -4.88
C MET A 656 -4.47 2.17 -5.60
N GLY A 657 -4.08 2.50 -6.83
CA GLY A 657 -3.07 1.77 -7.59
C GLY A 657 -1.68 1.84 -6.96
N ILE A 658 -1.29 3.00 -6.43
CA ILE A 658 -0.03 3.15 -5.67
C ILE A 658 -0.11 2.36 -4.37
N ASP A 659 -1.20 2.49 -3.62
CA ASP A 659 -1.45 1.72 -2.40
C ASP A 659 -1.38 0.22 -2.69
N ALA A 660 -2.05 -0.25 -3.74
CA ALA A 660 -2.02 -1.65 -4.16
C ALA A 660 -0.61 -2.10 -4.54
N LYS A 661 0.18 -1.29 -5.26
CA LYS A 661 1.58 -1.62 -5.57
C LYS A 661 2.43 -1.70 -4.31
N VAL A 662 2.32 -0.72 -3.41
CA VAL A 662 3.08 -0.69 -2.16
C VAL A 662 2.64 -1.83 -1.24
N ILE A 663 1.38 -2.23 -1.24
CA ILE A 663 0.85 -3.24 -0.31
C ILE A 663 0.96 -4.66 -0.86
N GLN A 664 0.56 -4.89 -2.11
CA GLN A 664 0.50 -6.21 -2.72
C GLN A 664 1.88 -6.75 -3.11
N ALA A 665 2.85 -5.88 -3.43
CA ALA A 665 4.22 -6.32 -3.67
C ALA A 665 4.90 -6.91 -2.42
N GLY A 666 4.31 -6.71 -1.23
CA GLY A 666 4.86 -7.17 0.03
C GLY A 666 4.58 -8.60 0.41
N LEU A 667 3.73 -9.35 -0.34
CA LEU A 667 3.36 -10.75 -0.07
C LEU A 667 3.41 -11.05 1.45
N PHE A 668 2.49 -10.48 2.23
CA PHE A 668 2.36 -10.63 3.69
C PHE A 668 1.97 -12.07 4.10
N ASN A 669 2.52 -13.09 3.44
CA ASN A 669 2.29 -14.48 3.74
C ASN A 669 3.10 -14.83 4.99
N THR A 670 2.38 -15.02 6.10
CA THR A 670 2.88 -15.57 7.37
C THR A 670 3.40 -17.01 7.23
N THR A 671 2.97 -17.75 6.20
CA THR A 671 3.55 -19.05 5.89
C THR A 671 4.78 -18.91 5.00
N SER A 672 5.93 -19.19 5.60
CA SER A 672 7.19 -19.66 5.02
C SER A 672 7.02 -20.44 3.70
N THR A 673 6.86 -19.75 2.57
CA THR A 673 6.90 -20.41 1.25
C THR A 673 8.27 -21.04 0.97
N GLY A 674 9.30 -20.75 1.78
CA GLY A 674 10.59 -21.43 1.76
C GLY A 674 10.66 -22.79 2.48
N GLN A 675 9.64 -23.22 3.25
CA GLN A 675 9.63 -24.58 3.82
C GLN A 675 9.06 -25.63 2.85
N ALA A 676 8.19 -25.22 1.92
CA ALA A 676 7.62 -26.14 0.93
C ALA A 676 8.62 -26.51 -0.20
N SER A 677 9.58 -25.64 -0.52
CA SER A 677 10.59 -25.90 -1.56
C SER A 677 11.68 -26.87 -1.09
N ILE A 678 12.05 -26.85 0.19
CA ILE A 678 13.07 -27.76 0.75
C ILE A 678 12.53 -29.21 0.81
N ALA A 679 11.26 -29.40 1.18
CA ALA A 679 10.63 -30.72 1.18
C ALA A 679 10.50 -31.32 -0.24
N ALA A 680 10.32 -30.48 -1.27
CA ALA A 680 10.26 -30.94 -2.66
C ALA A 680 11.65 -31.32 -3.22
N GLY A 681 12.72 -30.65 -2.79
CA GLY A 681 14.10 -30.97 -3.17
C GLY A 681 14.57 -32.30 -2.62
N ASP A 682 14.33 -32.56 -1.33
CA ASP A 682 14.72 -33.82 -0.66
C ASP A 682 13.99 -35.05 -1.21
N THR A 683 12.77 -34.86 -1.73
CA THR A 683 11.99 -35.95 -2.32
C THR A 683 12.45 -36.29 -3.75
N GLN A 684 13.02 -35.33 -4.49
CA GLN A 684 13.58 -35.56 -5.82
C GLN A 684 14.99 -36.18 -5.78
N GLU A 685 15.82 -35.87 -4.78
CA GLU A 685 17.12 -36.54 -4.62
C GLU A 685 16.98 -37.98 -4.12
N ARG A 686 16.03 -38.28 -3.23
CA ARG A 686 15.76 -39.66 -2.80
C ARG A 686 15.22 -40.56 -3.92
N ASN A 687 14.45 -40.02 -4.87
CA ASN A 687 13.91 -40.79 -5.99
C ASN A 687 14.91 -41.02 -7.14
N LYS A 688 16.04 -40.31 -7.17
CA LYS A 688 17.12 -40.59 -8.15
C LYS A 688 18.06 -41.72 -7.72
N LEU A 689 18.08 -42.07 -6.44
CA LEU A 689 18.99 -43.10 -5.89
C LEU A 689 18.40 -44.53 -5.87
N THR A 690 17.12 -44.73 -6.20
CA THR A 690 16.44 -46.05 -6.08
C THR A 690 15.93 -46.64 -7.40
N GLY A 691 16.20 -46.00 -8.55
CA GLY A 691 15.67 -46.44 -9.85
C GLY A 691 16.67 -47.20 -10.72
N ASN A 692 17.16 -48.36 -10.28
CA ASN A 692 17.85 -49.32 -11.16
C ASN A 692 17.18 -50.70 -11.05
N GLY A 693 16.27 -50.99 -11.99
CA GLY A 693 15.60 -52.29 -12.11
C GLY A 693 14.93 -52.41 -13.48
N TYR A 694 15.55 -53.18 -14.36
CA TYR A 694 15.10 -53.47 -15.74
C TYR A 694 13.71 -54.14 -15.79
N PRO A 695 12.95 -53.95 -16.88
CA PRO A 695 11.63 -54.57 -17.04
C PRO A 695 11.72 -56.01 -17.60
N GLN A 696 10.91 -56.91 -17.04
CA GLN A 696 10.31 -58.04 -17.75
C GLN A 696 8.83 -57.76 -17.95
#